data_AF-A0A1E5UE74-F1
#
_entry.id   AF-A0A1E5UE74-F1
#
_cell.length_a   1.000
_cell.length_b   1.000
_cell.length_c   1.000
_cell.angle_alpha   90.00
_cell.angle_beta   90.00
_cell.angle_gamma   90.00
#
_symmetry.space_group_name_H-M   'P 1'
#
loop_
_entity.id
_entity.type
_entity.pdbx_description
1 polymer ?
#
loop_
_entity_poly.entity_id
_entity_poly.type
_entity_poly.pdbx_seq_one_letter_code
_entity_poly.pdbx_strand_id
1 'polypeptide(L)'
;MSDVLAGGHHFDTKKLTFIGVLVSLGIVFGDIGTSPLYVMSAIIKSGKEAKMISEEYIEGALSCIIWTLTLQTTIKYVLISLRADNKGEGGILALFSLVKRMKTKWLYLVAIVGASALIADGVITPSLTVMASIEGLKQIKGLDLGINSILAMTSVILVIIFVVQQFGTSFIGKFFGPVMVIWFLFLGGFGVVNLLEHPEILKSFNPYYAYKLIVTSPSAILILGAVFLCTTGAEALYSDLGHCGYKNIRVSWVFVKIMLILNYLGQGAWLLNNYGMVFTGTNPFFGMLPHYLIIPAVILATAAAIIASQALITGSFTIFSEAMSLNFWPFQQIQYPSGLKGQMYIPRINWGLLIFCLIVVFYFKESVHMEAAYGLSITVTMMMTTILLIAWLWRNRVNKIFIAIFALVYLSIEIGFFSANIIKFFEGGWITVFLAGFVAVCMYAWYNGRMIKQNFIKFVKLKDYVSTIKDIKLDESIPKYATNLAFLSRAKRDDEVESKIIYSIMRSQPKRADHYFILNIINQEDPFTYKYSIDEVMPGTVYKINFLLGFKIDRKINDYFNQVLFDMMKEGIIPDRSSYPSLRNHNIPPDLKYVIIDNVYINDFLLTVKQKITLNIYNFVKYIGSSDFKAYGLAPHNVLVESVPLINNPIREKKIVLEEFKRYDS
;
A
#
# COMPACT_ATOMS: atom_id res chain seq x y z
N MET A 1 -18.94 -31.22 14.00
CA MET A 1 -17.61 -31.73 13.58
C MET A 1 -16.68 -30.57 13.17
N SER A 2 -16.77 -29.42 13.86
CA SER A 2 -16.21 -28.13 13.46
C SER A 2 -15.19 -27.55 14.44
N ASP A 3 -14.92 -28.23 15.57
CA ASP A 3 -14.07 -27.69 16.65
C ASP A 3 -12.66 -28.28 16.70
N VAL A 4 -12.27 -29.15 15.75
CA VAL A 4 -10.99 -29.88 15.81
C VAL A 4 -9.87 -29.26 14.94
N LEU A 5 -10.17 -28.24 14.11
CA LEU A 5 -9.16 -27.63 13.22
C LEU A 5 -8.63 -26.25 13.67
N ALA A 6 -8.97 -25.79 14.88
CA ALA A 6 -8.51 -24.51 15.43
C ALA A 6 -7.12 -24.58 16.14
N GLY A 7 -6.25 -25.51 15.74
CA GLY A 7 -4.95 -25.78 16.37
C GLY A 7 -3.80 -24.86 15.93
N GLY A 8 -4.06 -23.62 15.51
CA GLY A 8 -3.01 -22.63 15.28
C GLY A 8 -2.82 -21.79 16.53
N HIS A 9 -1.67 -21.89 17.20
CA HIS A 9 -1.29 -20.99 18.30
C HIS A 9 -1.38 -19.53 17.83
N HIS A 10 -2.49 -18.87 18.11
CA HIS A 10 -2.64 -17.43 17.91
C HIS A 10 -1.73 -16.72 18.92
N PHE A 11 -0.61 -16.16 18.44
CA PHE A 11 0.19 -15.24 19.23
C PHE A 11 -0.64 -14.00 19.57
N ASP A 12 -0.87 -13.75 20.86
CA ASP A 12 -1.47 -12.50 21.32
C ASP A 12 -0.43 -11.37 21.15
N THR A 13 -0.47 -10.69 20.01
CA THR A 13 0.45 -9.59 19.65
C THR A 13 0.38 -8.42 20.62
N LYS A 14 -0.64 -8.36 21.50
CA LYS A 14 -0.77 -7.33 22.54
C LYS A 14 0.07 -7.63 23.80
N LYS A 15 0.51 -8.88 23.99
CA LYS A 15 1.35 -9.28 25.12
C LYS A 15 2.82 -9.23 24.74
N LEU A 16 3.63 -8.70 25.67
CA LEU A 16 5.08 -8.72 25.54
C LEU A 16 5.54 -10.17 25.67
N THR A 17 6.19 -10.69 24.62
CA THR A 17 6.75 -12.04 24.62
C THR A 17 8.14 -12.02 23.99
N PHE A 18 9.03 -12.90 24.45
CA PHE A 18 10.37 -13.02 23.87
C PHE A 18 10.31 -13.32 22.36
N ILE A 19 9.39 -14.21 21.96
CA ILE A 19 9.14 -14.52 20.55
C ILE A 19 8.62 -13.29 19.80
N GLY A 20 7.70 -12.51 20.39
CA GLY A 20 7.20 -11.28 19.79
C GLY A 20 8.27 -10.20 19.59
N VAL A 21 9.24 -10.08 20.50
CA VAL A 21 10.41 -9.21 20.36
C VAL A 21 11.29 -9.68 19.19
N LEU A 22 11.58 -10.98 19.12
CA LEU A 22 12.41 -11.57 18.08
C LEU A 22 11.76 -11.46 16.68
N VAL A 23 10.44 -11.64 16.60
CA VAL A 23 9.65 -11.39 15.38
C VAL A 23 9.69 -9.91 15.00
N SER A 24 9.56 -9.00 15.97
CA SER A 24 9.66 -7.56 15.72
C SER A 24 11.03 -7.16 15.18
N LEU A 25 12.12 -7.76 15.66
CA LEU A 25 13.47 -7.53 15.13
C LEU A 25 13.60 -7.93 13.67
N GLY A 26 13.00 -9.06 13.29
CA GLY A 26 13.00 -9.56 11.92
C GLY A 26 12.16 -8.71 10.96
N ILE A 27 10.92 -8.41 11.35
CA ILE A 27 9.94 -7.80 10.44
C ILE A 27 10.09 -6.27 10.40
N VAL A 28 10.32 -5.63 11.54
CA VAL A 28 10.14 -4.18 11.67
C VAL A 28 11.44 -3.40 11.50
N PHE A 29 12.56 -3.98 11.95
CA PHE A 29 13.83 -3.26 12.05
C PHE A 29 14.83 -3.62 10.94
N GLY A 30 14.43 -4.42 9.95
CA GLY A 30 15.25 -4.74 8.78
C GLY A 30 15.74 -3.49 8.05
N ASP A 31 14.80 -2.62 7.66
CA ASP A 31 15.06 -1.42 6.85
C ASP A 31 16.03 -0.46 7.56
N ILE A 32 15.65 0.04 8.74
CA ILE A 32 16.50 0.93 9.55
C ILE A 32 17.83 0.28 9.95
N GLY A 33 17.85 -1.05 10.10
CA GLY A 33 19.03 -1.84 10.43
C GLY A 33 20.06 -1.93 9.31
N THR A 34 19.67 -1.71 8.06
CA THR A 34 20.58 -1.70 6.90
C THR A 34 21.15 -0.32 6.58
N SER A 35 20.61 0.75 7.18
CA SER A 35 21.08 2.13 6.99
C SER A 35 22.59 2.36 7.23
N PRO A 36 23.27 1.68 8.16
CA PRO A 36 24.70 1.89 8.35
C PRO A 36 25.58 1.50 7.15
N LEU A 37 25.05 0.74 6.19
CA LEU A 37 25.75 0.38 4.95
C LEU A 37 26.01 1.58 4.03
N TYR A 38 25.19 2.63 4.10
CA TYR A 38 25.25 3.76 3.17
C TYR A 38 25.31 5.13 3.84
N VAL A 39 24.78 5.31 5.06
CA VAL A 39 24.67 6.63 5.71
C VAL A 39 26.03 7.34 5.89
N MET A 40 27.05 6.66 6.43
CA MET A 40 28.36 7.31 6.63
C MET A 40 29.07 7.59 5.31
N SER A 41 28.93 6.69 4.32
CA SER A 41 29.42 6.92 2.97
C SER A 41 28.81 8.19 2.37
N ALA A 42 27.50 8.37 2.51
CA ALA A 42 26.76 9.55 2.06
C ALA A 42 27.25 10.84 2.74
N ILE A 43 27.44 10.80 4.07
CA ILE A 43 27.92 11.96 4.85
C ILE A 43 29.30 12.39 4.36
N ILE A 44 30.21 11.44 4.16
CA ILE A 44 31.59 11.76 3.77
C ILE A 44 31.67 12.28 2.35
N LYS A 45 30.87 11.74 1.42
CA LYS A 45 30.78 12.27 0.06
C LYS A 45 30.32 13.73 0.08
N SER A 46 29.27 14.05 0.85
CA SER A 46 28.82 15.44 1.02
C SER A 46 29.86 16.31 1.75
N GLY A 47 30.69 15.74 2.62
CA GLY A 47 31.84 16.44 3.24
C GLY A 47 33.01 16.70 2.29
N LYS A 48 33.24 15.84 1.29
CA LYS A 48 34.27 15.99 0.26
C LYS A 48 34.00 17.20 -0.64
N GLU A 49 32.75 17.39 -1.04
CA GLU A 49 32.30 18.58 -1.79
C GLU A 49 32.54 19.89 -0.99
N ALA A 50 32.54 19.79 0.34
CA ALA A 50 32.73 20.91 1.26
C ALA A 50 34.20 21.18 1.68
N LYS A 51 35.17 20.31 1.30
CA LYS A 51 36.60 20.39 1.73
C LYS A 51 36.81 20.52 3.27
N MET A 52 35.95 19.92 4.09
CA MET A 52 35.95 20.10 5.55
C MET A 52 35.82 18.78 6.34
N ILE A 53 36.58 17.74 6.00
CA ILE A 53 36.61 16.54 6.85
C ILE A 53 37.63 16.79 7.98
N SER A 54 37.18 17.49 9.03
CA SER A 54 37.88 17.63 10.30
C SER A 54 37.27 16.70 11.35
N GLU A 55 37.95 16.51 12.47
CA GLU A 55 37.41 15.78 13.62
C GLU A 55 36.07 16.40 14.10
N GLU A 56 35.99 17.74 14.14
CA GLU A 56 34.75 18.46 14.49
C GLU A 56 33.59 18.12 13.54
N TYR A 57 33.88 17.87 12.26
CA TYR A 57 32.88 17.50 11.27
C TYR A 57 32.27 16.13 11.58
N ILE A 58 33.11 15.15 11.92
CA ILE A 58 32.67 13.78 12.23
C ILE A 58 31.87 13.77 13.52
N GLU A 59 32.37 14.41 14.58
CA GLU A 59 31.66 14.52 15.86
C GLU A 59 30.29 15.19 15.69
N GLY A 60 30.22 16.26 14.90
CA GLY A 60 28.98 16.94 14.57
C GLY A 60 28.00 16.06 13.78
N ALA A 61 28.48 15.32 12.77
CA ALA A 61 27.65 14.45 11.95
C ALA A 61 27.08 13.28 12.77
N LEU A 62 27.89 12.68 13.64
CA LEU A 62 27.46 11.63 14.58
C LEU A 62 26.43 12.18 15.58
N SER A 63 26.63 13.39 16.10
CA SER A 63 25.66 14.06 16.95
C SER A 63 24.33 14.27 16.21
N CYS A 64 24.36 14.68 14.93
CA CYS A 64 23.15 14.80 14.12
C CYS A 64 22.43 13.45 13.97
N ILE A 65 23.14 12.36 13.72
CA ILE A 65 22.55 11.01 13.64
C ILE A 65 21.87 10.62 14.96
N ILE A 66 22.56 10.73 16.09
CA ILE A 66 22.05 10.35 17.42
C ILE A 66 20.77 11.09 17.75
N TRP A 67 20.75 12.40 17.52
CA TRP A 67 19.59 13.25 17.83
C TRP A 67 18.47 13.07 16.81
N THR A 68 18.77 12.79 15.55
CA THR A 68 17.75 12.47 14.55
C THR A 68 17.05 11.14 14.90
N LEU A 69 17.81 10.08 15.24
CA LEU A 69 17.25 8.81 15.75
C LEU A 69 16.50 8.98 17.08
N THR A 70 16.85 9.99 17.88
CA THR A 70 16.14 10.24 19.13
C THR A 70 14.84 10.99 18.88
N LEU A 71 14.86 12.09 18.15
CA LEU A 71 13.69 12.94 17.94
C LEU A 71 12.68 12.33 16.97
N GLN A 72 13.14 11.84 15.81
CA GLN A 72 12.26 11.30 14.76
C GLN A 72 11.82 9.87 15.10
N THR A 73 12.73 8.89 15.12
CA THR A 73 12.33 7.48 15.27
C THR A 73 11.86 7.17 16.70
N THR A 74 12.59 7.60 17.74
CA THR A 74 12.20 7.28 19.13
C THR A 74 10.96 8.08 19.58
N ILE A 75 11.00 9.42 19.55
CA ILE A 75 9.90 10.22 20.11
C ILE A 75 8.70 10.24 19.16
N LYS A 76 8.86 10.61 17.89
CA LYS A 76 7.73 10.74 16.95
C LYS A 76 7.08 9.40 16.66
N TYR A 77 7.85 8.41 16.21
CA TYR A 77 7.28 7.14 15.76
C TYR A 77 6.98 6.20 16.94
N VAL A 78 7.99 5.83 17.72
CA VAL A 78 7.85 4.78 18.75
C VAL A 78 6.99 5.21 19.95
N LEU A 79 7.11 6.47 20.41
CA LEU A 79 6.33 6.93 21.57
C LEU A 79 4.96 7.50 21.22
N ILE A 80 4.86 8.29 20.14
CA ILE A 80 3.64 9.01 19.75
C ILE A 80 2.86 8.24 18.69
N SER A 81 3.44 7.98 17.51
CA SER A 81 2.71 7.44 16.35
C SER A 81 2.15 6.04 16.62
N LEU A 82 2.90 5.17 17.30
CA LEU A 82 2.41 3.83 17.69
C LEU A 82 1.14 3.83 18.56
N ARG A 83 0.75 4.98 19.14
CA ARG A 83 -0.52 5.13 19.89
C ARG A 83 -1.71 5.46 18.99
N ALA A 84 -1.47 5.89 17.76
CA ALA A 84 -2.50 6.25 16.80
C ALA A 84 -2.93 5.03 15.97
N ASP A 85 -3.22 3.90 16.62
CA ASP A 85 -3.63 2.67 15.94
C ASP A 85 -5.12 2.68 15.58
N ASN A 86 -5.45 2.04 14.45
CA ASN A 86 -6.82 1.79 14.02
C ASN A 86 -7.12 0.29 14.13
N LYS A 87 -7.70 -0.12 15.26
CA LYS A 87 -8.00 -1.54 15.57
C LYS A 87 -6.75 -2.43 15.53
N GLY A 88 -5.60 -1.92 15.98
CA GLY A 88 -4.32 -2.62 15.96
C GLY A 88 -3.46 -2.39 14.72
N GLU A 89 -4.00 -1.81 13.65
CA GLU A 89 -3.23 -1.46 12.43
C GLU A 89 -2.67 -0.03 12.53
N GLY A 90 -1.48 0.18 11.99
CA GLY A 90 -0.81 1.49 11.93
C GLY A 90 -0.44 1.86 10.50
N GLY A 91 0.22 3.01 10.31
CA GLY A 91 0.57 3.52 8.99
C GLY A 91 -0.29 4.70 8.53
N ILE A 92 0.05 5.25 7.37
CA ILE A 92 -0.52 6.53 6.91
C ILE A 92 -2.01 6.43 6.54
N LEU A 93 -2.42 5.34 5.90
CA LEU A 93 -3.81 5.12 5.49
C LEU A 93 -4.68 4.68 6.69
N ALA A 94 -4.16 3.85 7.60
CA ALA A 94 -4.75 3.61 8.90
C ALA A 94 -5.01 4.92 9.68
N LEU A 95 -4.02 5.80 9.74
CA LEU A 95 -4.13 7.12 10.39
C LEU A 95 -5.17 8.01 9.69
N PHE A 96 -5.19 8.03 8.35
CA PHE A 96 -6.23 8.72 7.59
C PHE A 96 -7.63 8.20 7.92
N SER A 97 -7.80 6.88 8.08
CA SER A 97 -9.09 6.28 8.48
C SER A 97 -9.59 6.82 9.83
N LEU A 98 -8.68 7.16 10.75
CA LEU A 98 -8.97 7.79 12.03
C LEU A 98 -9.29 9.28 11.93
N VAL A 99 -9.06 9.95 10.81
CA VAL A 99 -9.37 11.40 10.64
C VAL A 99 -10.32 11.69 9.48
N LYS A 100 -10.67 10.70 8.65
CA LYS A 100 -11.52 10.86 7.46
C LYS A 100 -12.92 11.45 7.70
N ARG A 101 -13.44 11.37 8.93
CA ARG A 101 -14.76 11.93 9.31
C ARG A 101 -14.70 13.43 9.65
N MET A 102 -13.51 14.02 9.71
CA MET A 102 -13.36 15.46 9.90
C MET A 102 -13.88 16.22 8.68
N LYS A 103 -14.41 17.43 8.87
CA LYS A 103 -14.93 18.29 7.77
C LYS A 103 -13.85 18.74 6.77
N THR A 104 -12.59 18.45 7.08
CA THR A 104 -11.41 18.91 6.35
C THR A 104 -11.23 18.13 5.04
N LYS A 105 -11.73 18.70 3.93
CA LYS A 105 -11.77 18.04 2.62
C LYS A 105 -10.41 17.74 1.99
N TRP A 106 -9.30 18.34 2.42
CA TRP A 106 -7.96 18.11 1.82
C TRP A 106 -7.17 16.96 2.47
N LEU A 107 -7.62 16.38 3.58
CA LEU A 107 -6.85 15.34 4.29
C LEU A 107 -6.65 14.06 3.46
N TYR A 108 -7.58 13.76 2.55
CA TYR A 108 -7.42 12.61 1.65
C TYR A 108 -6.27 12.84 0.65
N LEU A 109 -5.98 14.08 0.26
CA LEU A 109 -4.83 14.40 -0.60
C LEU A 109 -3.52 14.15 0.13
N VAL A 110 -3.44 14.58 1.39
CA VAL A 110 -2.28 14.31 2.27
C VAL A 110 -2.05 12.80 2.40
N ALA A 111 -3.12 12.03 2.60
CA ALA A 111 -3.06 10.58 2.69
C ALA A 111 -2.60 9.92 1.37
N ILE A 112 -3.12 10.39 0.21
CA ILE A 112 -2.70 9.89 -1.11
C ILE A 112 -1.22 10.19 -1.36
N VAL A 113 -0.77 11.42 -1.11
CA VAL A 113 0.62 11.83 -1.34
C VAL A 113 1.57 10.99 -0.49
N GLY A 114 1.32 10.87 0.81
CA GLY A 114 2.22 10.10 1.67
C GLY A 114 2.13 8.58 1.42
N ALA A 115 0.95 8.01 1.15
CA ALA A 115 0.85 6.60 0.78
C ALA A 115 1.62 6.29 -0.52
N SER A 116 1.58 7.20 -1.48
CA SER A 116 2.30 7.05 -2.75
C SER A 116 3.80 7.20 -2.59
N ALA A 117 4.25 8.13 -1.74
CA ALA A 117 5.66 8.31 -1.42
C ALA A 117 6.22 7.10 -0.62
N LEU A 118 5.43 6.47 0.24
CA LEU A 118 5.78 5.21 0.91
C LEU A 118 5.83 4.02 -0.06
N ILE A 119 4.96 3.98 -1.08
CA ILE A 119 5.04 2.96 -2.14
C ILE A 119 6.29 3.17 -3.00
N ALA A 120 6.67 4.43 -3.28
CA ALA A 120 7.89 4.73 -4.01
C ALA A 120 9.14 4.34 -3.20
N ASP A 121 9.12 4.54 -1.89
CA ASP A 121 10.12 4.00 -0.95
C ASP A 121 10.19 2.46 -1.05
N GLY A 122 9.01 1.81 -1.13
CA GLY A 122 8.80 0.39 -1.45
C GLY A 122 9.59 -0.16 -2.65
N VAL A 123 9.96 0.69 -3.59
CA VAL A 123 10.75 0.35 -4.78
C VAL A 123 12.24 0.65 -4.58
N ILE A 124 12.58 1.74 -3.91
CA ILE A 124 13.98 2.16 -3.77
C ILE A 124 14.70 1.31 -2.73
N THR A 125 14.11 1.03 -1.57
CA THR A 125 14.79 0.31 -0.49
C THR A 125 15.31 -1.07 -0.92
N PRO A 126 14.53 -1.94 -1.60
CA PRO A 126 15.08 -3.22 -2.05
C PRO A 126 16.24 -3.05 -3.04
N SER A 127 16.13 -2.05 -3.92
CA SER A 127 17.15 -1.74 -4.91
C SER A 127 18.45 -1.24 -4.25
N LEU A 128 18.34 -0.30 -3.31
CA LEU A 128 19.46 0.33 -2.62
C LEU A 128 20.15 -0.63 -1.64
N THR A 129 19.39 -1.29 -0.77
CA THR A 129 19.95 -2.12 0.31
C THR A 129 20.65 -3.38 -0.22
N VAL A 130 20.05 -4.04 -1.23
CA VAL A 130 20.68 -5.20 -1.89
C VAL A 130 21.92 -4.76 -2.66
N MET A 131 21.86 -3.64 -3.40
CA MET A 131 23.03 -3.10 -4.09
C MET A 131 24.17 -2.76 -3.12
N ALA A 132 23.88 -1.99 -2.06
CA ALA A 132 24.87 -1.57 -1.07
C ALA A 132 25.53 -2.76 -0.37
N SER A 133 24.78 -3.84 -0.14
CA SER A 133 25.32 -5.07 0.45
C SER A 133 26.32 -5.77 -0.50
N ILE A 134 25.97 -5.92 -1.78
CA ILE A 134 26.82 -6.60 -2.78
C ILE A 134 28.02 -5.74 -3.18
N GLU A 135 27.90 -4.41 -3.19
CA GLU A 135 29.03 -3.51 -3.44
C GLU A 135 30.16 -3.62 -2.41
N GLY A 136 29.89 -4.21 -1.23
CA GLY A 136 30.95 -4.58 -0.29
C GLY A 136 32.02 -5.49 -0.87
N LEU A 137 31.70 -6.28 -1.91
CA LEU A 137 32.67 -7.13 -2.61
C LEU A 137 33.75 -6.31 -3.35
N LYS A 138 33.46 -5.06 -3.75
CA LYS A 138 34.44 -4.16 -4.40
C LYS A 138 35.62 -3.82 -3.48
N GLN A 139 35.46 -3.98 -2.16
CA GLN A 139 36.50 -3.64 -1.18
C GLN A 139 37.59 -4.71 -1.04
N ILE A 140 37.40 -5.88 -1.66
CA ILE A 140 38.37 -6.97 -1.60
C ILE A 140 39.49 -6.71 -2.62
N LYS A 141 40.69 -6.40 -2.11
CA LYS A 141 41.90 -6.23 -2.94
C LYS A 141 42.16 -7.49 -3.77
N GLY A 142 42.18 -7.36 -5.09
CA GLY A 142 42.45 -8.45 -6.04
C GLY A 142 41.20 -9.09 -6.67
N LEU A 143 39.99 -8.71 -6.26
CA LEU A 143 38.74 -9.17 -6.86
C LEU A 143 38.13 -8.05 -7.72
N ASP A 144 38.52 -7.97 -8.99
CA ASP A 144 38.04 -6.92 -9.89
C ASP A 144 36.69 -7.29 -10.51
N LEU A 145 35.64 -7.23 -9.69
CA LEU A 145 34.26 -7.43 -10.14
C LEU A 145 33.81 -6.19 -10.91
N GLY A 146 33.76 -6.28 -12.23
CA GLY A 146 33.16 -5.26 -13.07
C GLY A 146 31.73 -4.92 -12.63
N ILE A 147 31.32 -3.66 -12.84
CA ILE A 147 30.01 -3.16 -12.41
C ILE A 147 28.85 -4.05 -12.90
N ASN A 148 28.98 -4.61 -14.11
CA ASN A 148 27.98 -5.51 -14.70
C ASN A 148 27.73 -6.78 -13.88
N SER A 149 28.77 -7.34 -13.23
CA SER A 149 28.64 -8.53 -12.38
C SER A 149 27.82 -8.21 -11.13
N ILE A 150 28.04 -7.04 -10.54
CA ILE A 150 27.30 -6.57 -9.35
C ILE A 150 25.83 -6.30 -9.71
N LEU A 151 25.57 -5.66 -10.85
CA LEU A 151 24.21 -5.46 -11.35
C LEU A 151 23.46 -6.78 -11.58
N ALA A 152 24.15 -7.78 -12.15
CA ALA A 152 23.60 -9.10 -12.38
C ALA A 152 23.27 -9.82 -11.06
N MET A 153 24.20 -9.82 -10.09
CA MET A 153 23.97 -10.42 -8.77
C MET A 153 22.79 -9.76 -8.04
N THR A 154 22.76 -8.42 -8.01
CA THR A 154 21.67 -7.65 -7.38
C THR A 154 20.32 -7.97 -8.04
N SER A 155 20.28 -8.04 -9.36
CA SER A 155 19.07 -8.35 -10.13
C SER A 155 18.58 -9.78 -9.88
N VAL A 156 19.49 -10.76 -9.82
CA VAL A 156 19.15 -12.16 -9.48
C VAL A 156 18.56 -12.24 -8.08
N ILE A 157 19.18 -11.57 -7.10
CA ILE A 157 18.68 -11.54 -5.72
C ILE A 157 17.28 -10.91 -5.67
N LEU A 158 17.06 -9.77 -6.35
CA LEU A 158 15.74 -9.13 -6.42
C LEU A 158 14.69 -10.07 -7.04
N VAL A 159 14.99 -10.71 -8.17
CA VAL A 159 14.06 -11.66 -8.80
C VAL A 159 13.71 -12.80 -7.82
N ILE A 160 14.69 -13.37 -7.12
CA ILE A 160 14.46 -14.42 -6.12
C ILE A 160 13.55 -13.90 -5.00
N ILE A 161 13.85 -12.72 -4.43
CA ILE A 161 13.06 -12.10 -3.35
C ILE A 161 11.59 -11.96 -3.77
N PHE A 162 11.32 -11.44 -4.98
CA PHE A 162 9.98 -11.18 -5.47
C PHE A 162 9.24 -12.44 -5.93
N VAL A 163 9.95 -13.46 -6.44
CA VAL A 163 9.37 -14.77 -6.81
C VAL A 163 8.97 -15.56 -5.56
N VAL A 164 9.78 -15.51 -4.50
CA VAL A 164 9.51 -16.24 -3.25
C VAL A 164 8.23 -15.74 -2.55
N GLN A 165 7.81 -14.49 -2.79
CA GLN A 165 6.60 -13.89 -2.17
C GLN A 165 5.33 -14.73 -2.36
N GLN A 166 5.18 -15.41 -3.49
CA GLN A 166 3.97 -16.17 -3.82
C GLN A 166 3.77 -17.39 -2.91
N PHE A 167 4.83 -17.91 -2.30
CA PHE A 167 4.78 -19.07 -1.40
C PHE A 167 4.45 -18.69 0.05
N GLY A 168 4.32 -17.39 0.34
CA GLY A 168 4.07 -16.88 1.68
C GLY A 168 5.33 -16.82 2.56
N THR A 169 5.30 -15.93 3.55
CA THR A 169 6.45 -15.64 4.43
C THR A 169 6.49 -16.52 5.68
N SER A 170 5.53 -17.44 5.88
CA SER A 170 5.44 -18.30 7.08
C SER A 170 6.68 -19.17 7.33
N PHE A 171 7.26 -19.75 6.27
CA PHE A 171 8.42 -20.63 6.40
C PHE A 171 9.71 -19.84 6.60
N ILE A 172 9.91 -18.77 5.83
CA ILE A 172 11.13 -17.94 5.87
C ILE A 172 11.14 -17.01 7.11
N GLY A 173 9.97 -16.53 7.53
CA GLY A 173 9.83 -15.56 8.62
C GLY A 173 10.34 -16.04 9.99
N LYS A 174 10.44 -17.36 10.20
CA LYS A 174 11.04 -17.94 11.42
C LYS A 174 12.53 -17.61 11.55
N PHE A 175 13.22 -17.41 10.43
CA PHE A 175 14.65 -17.11 10.38
C PHE A 175 14.95 -15.61 10.38
N PHE A 176 13.95 -14.74 10.19
CA PHE A 176 14.16 -13.29 10.14
C PHE A 176 14.69 -12.73 11.46
N GLY A 177 14.05 -13.09 12.57
CA GLY A 177 14.45 -12.61 13.88
C GLY A 177 15.89 -13.00 14.28
N PRO A 178 16.29 -14.29 14.20
CA PRO A 178 17.63 -14.70 14.58
C PRO A 178 18.72 -14.07 13.70
N VAL A 179 18.50 -13.98 12.38
CA VAL A 179 19.45 -13.35 11.45
C VAL A 179 19.62 -11.87 11.79
N MET A 180 18.52 -11.15 12.06
CA MET A 180 18.59 -9.74 12.45
C MET A 180 19.27 -9.52 13.81
N VAL A 181 19.09 -10.43 14.78
CA VAL A 181 19.83 -10.36 16.05
C VAL A 181 21.33 -10.50 15.80
N ILE A 182 21.75 -11.47 14.98
CA ILE A 182 23.16 -11.67 14.61
C ILE A 182 23.69 -10.42 13.89
N TRP A 183 22.91 -9.86 12.96
CA TRP A 183 23.26 -8.63 12.27
C TRP A 183 23.47 -7.45 13.23
N PHE A 184 22.53 -7.19 14.13
CA PHE A 184 22.67 -6.08 15.10
C PHE A 184 23.82 -6.29 16.08
N LEU A 185 24.05 -7.52 16.55
CA LEU A 185 25.21 -7.84 17.39
C LEU A 185 26.52 -7.66 16.61
N PHE A 186 26.56 -8.02 15.33
CA PHE A 186 27.71 -7.77 14.46
C PHE A 186 27.97 -6.27 14.33
N LEU A 187 26.93 -5.47 14.03
CA LEU A 187 27.02 -4.01 13.94
C LEU A 187 27.57 -3.38 15.23
N GLY A 188 26.97 -3.72 16.38
CA GLY A 188 27.37 -3.17 17.67
C GLY A 188 28.74 -3.67 18.13
N GLY A 189 29.06 -4.94 17.90
CA GLY A 189 30.34 -5.56 18.29
C GLY A 189 31.53 -4.89 17.60
N PHE A 190 31.51 -4.77 16.27
CA PHE A 190 32.56 -4.05 15.54
C PHE A 190 32.55 -2.54 15.79
N GLY A 191 31.36 -1.99 16.08
CA GLY A 191 31.22 -0.61 16.56
C GLY A 191 32.01 -0.35 17.84
N VAL A 192 31.87 -1.22 18.84
CA VAL A 192 32.59 -1.13 20.12
C VAL A 192 34.10 -1.31 19.93
N VAL A 193 34.54 -2.29 19.14
CA VAL A 193 35.97 -2.55 18.92
C VAL A 193 36.67 -1.31 18.36
N ASN A 194 36.10 -0.66 17.34
CA ASN A 194 36.69 0.55 16.76
C ASN A 194 36.52 1.77 17.68
N LEU A 195 35.43 1.87 18.45
CA LEU A 195 35.21 2.96 19.40
C LEU A 195 36.27 2.99 20.52
N LEU A 196 36.81 1.84 20.92
CA LEU A 196 37.85 1.77 21.95
C LEU A 196 39.16 2.47 21.52
N GLU A 197 39.41 2.60 20.22
CA GLU A 197 40.59 3.31 19.71
C GLU A 197 40.46 4.84 19.84
N HIS A 198 39.23 5.37 19.77
CA HIS A 198 38.94 6.81 19.83
C HIS A 198 37.74 7.13 20.72
N PRO A 199 37.90 7.06 22.06
CA PRO A 199 36.82 7.32 23.01
C PRO A 199 36.31 8.77 22.97
N GLU A 200 37.08 9.69 22.37
CA GLU A 200 36.73 11.10 22.25
C GLU A 200 35.42 11.33 21.47
N ILE A 201 35.10 10.44 20.54
CA ILE A 201 33.87 10.51 19.74
C ILE A 201 32.59 10.42 20.60
N LEU A 202 32.67 9.94 21.85
CA LEU A 202 31.55 9.98 22.78
C LEU A 202 31.05 11.40 23.07
N LYS A 203 31.85 12.44 22.80
CA LYS A 203 31.41 13.85 22.86
C LYS A 203 30.20 14.11 21.96
N SER A 204 30.03 13.34 20.88
CA SER A 204 28.89 13.44 19.93
C SER A 204 27.51 13.18 20.55
N PHE A 205 27.41 12.62 21.77
CA PHE A 205 26.13 12.55 22.48
C PHE A 205 25.60 13.96 22.85
N ASN A 206 26.48 14.95 23.00
CA ASN A 206 26.09 16.31 23.31
C ASN A 206 25.52 17.01 22.05
N PRO A 207 24.24 17.45 22.06
CA PRO A 207 23.59 18.09 20.91
C PRO A 207 24.29 19.39 20.47
N TYR A 208 25.14 19.97 21.33
CA TYR A 208 25.98 21.11 20.98
C TYR A 208 26.81 20.86 19.71
N TYR A 209 27.34 19.66 19.49
CA TYR A 209 28.14 19.34 18.31
C TYR A 209 27.31 19.35 17.01
N ALA A 210 26.08 18.83 17.06
CA ALA A 210 25.14 18.97 15.95
C ALA A 210 24.82 20.44 15.65
N TYR A 211 24.52 21.23 16.68
CA TYR A 211 24.24 22.66 16.53
C TYR A 211 25.44 23.42 15.96
N LYS A 212 26.64 23.20 16.50
CA LYS A 212 27.89 23.81 16.03
C LYS A 212 28.13 23.48 14.55
N LEU A 213 27.97 22.21 14.17
CA LEU A 213 28.13 21.80 12.77
C LEU A 213 27.13 22.51 11.84
N ILE A 214 25.85 22.57 12.23
CA ILE A 214 24.79 23.17 11.41
C ILE A 214 24.98 24.69 11.24
N VAL A 215 25.44 25.39 12.28
CA VAL A 215 25.61 26.85 12.25
C VAL A 215 26.93 27.27 11.63
N THR A 216 28.01 26.52 11.90
CA THR A 216 29.36 26.88 11.45
C THR A 216 29.66 26.39 10.05
N SER A 217 29.06 25.28 9.61
CA SER A 217 29.35 24.72 8.28
C SER A 217 28.49 25.36 7.18
N PRO A 218 29.10 25.99 6.15
CA PRO A 218 28.36 26.50 4.99
C PRO A 218 27.69 25.37 4.17
N SER A 219 28.09 24.11 4.38
CA SER A 219 27.54 22.92 3.73
C SER A 219 26.57 22.13 4.62
N ALA A 220 26.13 22.69 5.75
CA ALA A 220 25.21 22.05 6.69
C ALA A 220 23.98 21.43 6.02
N ILE A 221 23.45 22.08 4.99
CA ILE A 221 22.28 21.61 4.25
C ILE A 221 22.57 20.29 3.52
N LEU A 222 23.74 20.14 2.89
CA LEU A 222 24.11 18.89 2.19
C LEU A 222 24.28 17.73 3.17
N ILE A 223 24.86 18.02 4.35
CA ILE A 223 25.08 17.04 5.42
C ILE A 223 23.75 16.55 5.98
N LEU A 224 22.82 17.47 6.25
CA LEU A 224 21.49 17.13 6.75
C LEU A 224 20.76 16.17 5.82
N GLY A 225 20.93 16.29 4.51
CA GLY A 225 20.36 15.37 3.52
C GLY A 225 20.92 13.95 3.66
N ALA A 226 22.22 13.82 3.93
CA ALA A 226 22.85 12.51 4.17
C ALA A 226 22.51 11.93 5.56
N VAL A 227 22.49 12.75 6.61
CA VAL A 227 22.12 12.32 7.97
C VAL A 227 20.68 11.79 8.00
N PHE A 228 19.77 12.38 7.23
CA PHE A 228 18.38 11.94 7.17
C PHE A 228 18.23 10.44 6.88
N LEU A 229 19.13 9.89 6.07
CA LEU A 229 19.15 8.48 5.68
C LEU A 229 19.27 7.51 6.87
N CYS A 230 19.70 7.95 8.06
CA CYS A 230 19.72 7.10 9.25
C CYS A 230 18.32 6.76 9.79
N THR A 231 17.29 7.52 9.39
CA THR A 231 15.90 7.33 9.84
C THR A 231 15.02 6.58 8.86
N THR A 232 15.60 6.08 7.76
CA THR A 232 14.86 5.27 6.79
C THR A 232 14.33 4.02 7.48
N GLY A 233 13.07 3.66 7.25
CA GLY A 233 12.37 2.58 7.98
C GLY A 233 11.61 2.98 9.24
N ALA A 234 11.65 4.25 9.69
CA ALA A 234 10.80 4.71 10.79
C ALA A 234 9.29 4.58 10.47
N GLU A 235 8.93 4.74 9.20
CA GLU A 235 7.55 4.64 8.72
C GLU A 235 7.08 3.20 8.60
N ALA A 236 7.97 2.31 8.16
CA ALA A 236 7.73 0.86 8.15
C ALA A 236 7.37 0.37 9.56
N LEU A 237 8.04 0.92 10.59
CA LEU A 237 7.71 0.64 11.99
C LEU A 237 6.27 0.99 12.38
N TYR A 238 5.72 2.04 11.79
CA TYR A 238 4.35 2.42 12.04
C TYR A 238 3.36 1.61 11.20
N SER A 239 3.67 1.29 9.94
CA SER A 239 2.79 0.46 9.10
C SER A 239 2.70 -0.99 9.58
N ASP A 240 3.78 -1.55 10.14
CA ASP A 240 3.83 -2.96 10.55
C ASP A 240 3.34 -3.20 11.99
N LEU A 241 2.67 -2.20 12.57
CA LEU A 241 2.12 -2.27 13.92
C LEU A 241 1.18 -3.46 14.12
N GLY A 242 0.36 -3.79 13.10
CA GLY A 242 -0.59 -4.91 13.15
C GLY A 242 0.05 -6.28 13.31
N HIS A 243 1.29 -6.45 12.82
CA HIS A 243 2.01 -7.72 12.87
C HIS A 243 2.69 -7.98 14.20
N CYS A 244 3.31 -6.95 14.79
CA CYS A 244 4.21 -7.12 15.94
C CYS A 244 3.64 -6.58 17.25
N GLY A 245 2.74 -5.60 17.19
CA GLY A 245 2.19 -4.91 18.35
C GLY A 245 3.15 -3.90 19.01
N TYR A 246 2.61 -2.79 19.52
CA TYR A 246 3.41 -1.64 19.96
C TYR A 246 4.38 -1.96 21.11
N LYS A 247 4.06 -2.91 22.00
CA LYS A 247 4.93 -3.26 23.15
C LYS A 247 6.21 -3.96 22.70
N ASN A 248 6.09 -4.93 21.79
CA ASN A 248 7.23 -5.67 21.26
C ASN A 248 8.15 -4.74 20.46
N ILE A 249 7.57 -3.84 19.66
CA ILE A 249 8.30 -2.82 18.90
C ILE A 249 9.10 -1.91 19.84
N ARG A 250 8.50 -1.41 20.93
CA ARG A 250 9.19 -0.51 21.89
C ARG A 250 10.41 -1.14 22.55
N VAL A 251 10.32 -2.39 23.00
CA VAL A 251 11.43 -3.08 23.66
C VAL A 251 12.54 -3.40 22.66
N SER A 252 12.16 -3.93 21.49
CA SER A 252 13.09 -4.23 20.40
C SER A 252 13.83 -2.98 19.92
N TRP A 253 13.14 -1.83 19.86
CA TRP A 253 13.74 -0.56 19.45
C TRP A 253 14.89 -0.13 20.37
N VAL A 254 14.79 -0.36 21.69
CA VAL A 254 15.88 0.00 22.62
C VAL A 254 17.16 -0.75 22.25
N PHE A 255 17.06 -2.06 21.99
CA PHE A 255 18.20 -2.87 21.56
C PHE A 255 18.76 -2.39 20.21
N VAL A 256 17.89 -2.22 19.21
CA VAL A 256 18.28 -1.78 17.86
C VAL A 256 18.97 -0.42 17.90
N LYS A 257 18.40 0.55 18.62
CA LYS A 257 18.96 1.89 18.76
C LYS A 257 20.37 1.86 19.35
N ILE A 258 20.60 1.06 20.39
CA ILE A 258 21.94 0.96 21.02
C ILE A 258 22.94 0.40 20.00
N MET A 259 22.60 -0.69 19.31
CA MET A 259 23.50 -1.31 18.32
C MET A 259 23.80 -0.39 17.14
N LEU A 260 22.80 0.35 16.64
CA LEU A 260 22.98 1.34 15.57
C LEU A 260 23.90 2.48 16.01
N ILE A 261 23.67 3.06 17.20
CA ILE A 261 24.51 4.16 17.71
C ILE A 261 25.96 3.67 17.88
N LEU A 262 26.18 2.49 18.47
CA LEU A 262 27.52 1.91 18.61
C LEU A 262 28.21 1.73 17.26
N ASN A 263 27.47 1.28 16.25
CA ASN A 263 28.01 1.11 14.91
C ASN A 263 28.41 2.44 14.27
N TYR A 264 27.55 3.46 14.34
CA TYR A 264 27.88 4.79 13.81
C TYR A 264 29.09 5.41 14.51
N LEU A 265 29.17 5.30 15.84
CA LEU A 265 30.32 5.78 16.61
C LEU A 265 31.62 5.05 16.19
N GLY A 266 31.57 3.73 16.01
CA GLY A 266 32.72 2.95 15.54
C GLY A 266 33.15 3.29 14.11
N GLN A 267 32.20 3.51 13.19
CA GLN A 267 32.51 3.99 11.84
C GLN A 267 33.17 5.37 11.87
N GLY A 268 32.70 6.25 12.74
CA GLY A 268 33.33 7.56 12.99
C GLY A 268 34.76 7.44 13.52
N ALA A 269 34.99 6.52 14.48
CA ALA A 269 36.31 6.28 15.08
C ALA A 269 37.32 5.76 14.06
N TRP A 270 36.90 4.81 13.25
CA TRP A 270 37.72 4.31 12.15
C TRP A 270 38.05 5.42 11.15
N LEU A 271 37.12 6.35 10.90
CA LEU A 271 37.33 7.47 9.99
C LEU A 271 38.43 8.43 10.43
N LEU A 272 38.58 8.64 11.75
CA LEU A 272 39.62 9.52 12.31
C LEU A 272 41.04 9.02 11.97
N ASN A 273 41.23 7.71 11.81
CA ASN A 273 42.52 7.13 11.45
C ASN A 273 42.72 6.99 9.93
N ASN A 274 41.64 6.90 9.15
CA ASN A 274 41.66 6.43 7.77
C ASN A 274 41.07 7.41 6.75
N TYR A 275 41.05 8.71 7.08
CA TYR A 275 40.55 9.78 6.20
C TYR A 275 40.97 9.62 4.73
N GLY A 276 42.25 9.32 4.49
CA GLY A 276 42.86 9.12 3.17
C GLY A 276 42.20 8.03 2.32
N MET A 277 41.82 6.90 2.93
CA MET A 277 41.29 5.72 2.23
C MET A 277 39.83 5.88 1.83
N VAL A 278 39.10 6.81 2.44
CA VAL A 278 37.70 7.07 2.05
C VAL A 278 37.66 7.88 0.75
N PHE A 279 38.65 8.73 0.51
CA PHE A 279 38.74 9.50 -0.73
C PHE A 279 38.93 8.62 -1.98
N THR A 280 39.41 7.39 -1.81
CA THR A 280 39.55 6.38 -2.87
C THR A 280 38.29 5.53 -3.08
N GLY A 281 37.17 5.85 -2.41
CA GLY A 281 35.89 5.15 -2.60
C GLY A 281 35.66 3.96 -1.65
N THR A 282 36.42 3.87 -0.56
CA THR A 282 36.22 2.82 0.46
C THR A 282 34.97 3.12 1.27
N ASN A 283 34.02 2.18 1.32
CA ASN A 283 32.83 2.30 2.16
C ASN A 283 33.25 2.15 3.64
N PRO A 284 32.93 3.12 4.52
CA PRO A 284 33.36 3.10 5.92
C PRO A 284 32.95 1.84 6.70
N PHE A 285 31.77 1.29 6.40
CA PHE A 285 31.28 0.08 7.05
C PHE A 285 32.16 -1.14 6.76
N PHE A 286 32.53 -1.35 5.50
CA PHE A 286 33.40 -2.46 5.11
C PHE A 286 34.87 -2.16 5.41
N GLY A 287 35.27 -0.88 5.41
CA GLY A 287 36.63 -0.44 5.70
C GLY A 287 37.05 -0.67 7.15
N MET A 288 36.12 -0.54 8.11
CA MET A 288 36.39 -0.80 9.53
C MET A 288 36.54 -2.29 9.88
N LEU A 289 36.30 -3.20 8.92
CA LEU A 289 36.38 -4.64 9.13
C LEU A 289 37.77 -5.19 8.72
N PRO A 290 38.29 -6.18 9.44
CA PRO A 290 39.45 -6.94 8.98
C PRO A 290 39.18 -7.61 7.63
N HIS A 291 40.19 -7.68 6.76
CA HIS A 291 40.02 -8.15 5.36
C HIS A 291 39.41 -9.56 5.25
N TYR A 292 39.70 -10.46 6.19
CA TYR A 292 39.16 -11.83 6.20
C TYR A 292 37.67 -11.91 6.56
N LEU A 293 37.09 -10.85 7.13
CA LEU A 293 35.67 -10.78 7.52
C LEU A 293 34.78 -10.11 6.48
N ILE A 294 35.34 -9.53 5.41
CA ILE A 294 34.54 -8.81 4.40
C ILE A 294 33.54 -9.75 3.72
N ILE A 295 33.94 -10.96 3.31
CA ILE A 295 33.03 -11.92 2.66
C ILE A 295 31.90 -12.36 3.61
N PRO A 296 32.19 -12.83 4.85
CA PRO A 296 31.14 -13.10 5.84
C PRO A 296 30.21 -11.91 6.10
N ALA A 297 30.76 -10.70 6.17
CA ALA A 297 29.98 -9.48 6.38
C ALA A 297 29.07 -9.16 5.20
N VAL A 298 29.54 -9.34 3.96
CA VAL A 298 28.70 -9.18 2.76
C VAL A 298 27.55 -10.20 2.77
N ILE A 299 27.81 -11.47 3.07
CA ILE A 299 26.76 -12.50 3.13
C ILE A 299 25.71 -12.12 4.19
N LEU A 300 26.15 -11.69 5.37
CA LEU A 300 25.26 -11.28 6.45
C LEU A 300 24.48 -10.00 6.10
N ALA A 301 25.14 -9.01 5.49
CA ALA A 301 24.51 -7.77 5.02
C ALA A 301 23.47 -8.07 3.94
N THR A 302 23.77 -8.94 2.97
CA THR A 302 22.81 -9.39 1.95
C THR A 302 21.62 -10.10 2.58
N ALA A 303 21.83 -10.93 3.61
CA ALA A 303 20.74 -11.56 4.34
C ALA A 303 19.85 -10.52 5.06
N ALA A 304 20.46 -9.51 5.70
CA ALA A 304 19.72 -8.39 6.31
C ALA A 304 18.97 -7.56 5.26
N ALA A 305 19.56 -7.28 4.11
CA ALA A 305 18.93 -6.56 2.99
C ALA A 305 17.76 -7.34 2.37
N ILE A 306 17.88 -8.66 2.25
CA ILE A 306 16.76 -9.53 1.86
C ILE A 306 15.61 -9.37 2.87
N ILE A 307 15.89 -9.42 4.17
CA ILE A 307 14.86 -9.29 5.22
C ILE A 307 14.22 -7.88 5.19
N ALA A 308 15.03 -6.82 5.06
CA ALA A 308 14.56 -5.44 4.91
C ALA A 308 13.63 -5.29 3.71
N SER A 309 14.02 -5.84 2.55
CA SER A 309 13.22 -5.83 1.32
C SER A 309 11.88 -6.54 1.52
N GLN A 310 11.88 -7.69 2.20
CA GLN A 310 10.68 -8.49 2.46
C GLN A 310 9.65 -7.73 3.31
N ALA A 311 10.11 -7.06 4.36
CA ALA A 311 9.26 -6.23 5.22
C ALA A 311 8.55 -5.14 4.41
N LEU A 312 9.30 -4.42 3.58
CA LEU A 312 8.76 -3.30 2.81
C LEU A 312 7.85 -3.74 1.65
N ILE A 313 8.15 -4.87 1.00
CA ILE A 313 7.26 -5.48 -0.01
C ILE A 313 5.92 -5.87 0.64
N THR A 314 5.98 -6.50 1.82
CA THR A 314 4.77 -6.87 2.58
C THR A 314 3.99 -5.63 3.02
N GLY A 315 4.68 -4.60 3.54
CA GLY A 315 4.10 -3.31 3.90
C GLY A 315 3.41 -2.63 2.70
N SER A 316 3.97 -2.75 1.50
CA SER A 316 3.35 -2.26 0.26
C SER A 316 2.03 -2.96 -0.02
N PHE A 317 1.93 -4.29 0.16
CA PHE A 317 0.65 -5.01 0.04
C PHE A 317 -0.39 -4.52 1.05
N THR A 318 0.03 -4.26 2.29
CA THR A 318 -0.83 -3.66 3.32
C THR A 318 -1.35 -2.29 2.89
N ILE A 319 -0.48 -1.40 2.40
CA ILE A 319 -0.89 -0.07 1.90
C ILE A 319 -1.91 -0.18 0.77
N PHE A 320 -1.67 -1.06 -0.22
CA PHE A 320 -2.63 -1.26 -1.31
C PHE A 320 -3.96 -1.86 -0.83
N SER A 321 -3.93 -2.76 0.15
CA SER A 321 -5.15 -3.29 0.78
C SER A 321 -5.95 -2.22 1.51
N GLU A 322 -5.27 -1.39 2.31
CA GLU A 322 -5.89 -0.27 2.99
C GLU A 322 -6.44 0.75 1.97
N ALA A 323 -5.69 1.03 0.90
CA ALA A 323 -6.13 1.88 -0.20
C ALA A 323 -7.38 1.33 -0.89
N MET A 324 -7.48 0.02 -1.10
CA MET A 324 -8.70 -0.61 -1.62
C MET A 324 -9.89 -0.42 -0.66
N SER A 325 -9.67 -0.60 0.65
CA SER A 325 -10.71 -0.43 1.68
C SER A 325 -11.22 1.01 1.80
N LEU A 326 -10.33 1.99 1.65
CA LEU A 326 -10.62 3.43 1.65
C LEU A 326 -11.07 3.93 0.27
N ASN A 327 -11.01 3.05 -0.72
CA ASN A 327 -11.33 3.29 -2.11
C ASN A 327 -10.41 4.27 -2.87
N PHE A 328 -9.16 4.36 -2.47
CA PHE A 328 -8.09 5.00 -3.24
C PHE A 328 -7.53 4.10 -4.35
N TRP A 329 -7.84 2.79 -4.34
CA TRP A 329 -7.37 1.85 -5.36
C TRP A 329 -8.49 0.90 -5.85
N PRO A 330 -8.46 0.40 -7.11
CA PRO A 330 -9.37 -0.65 -7.58
C PRO A 330 -9.20 -1.96 -6.80
N PHE A 331 -10.27 -2.74 -6.69
CA PHE A 331 -10.19 -4.07 -6.11
C PHE A 331 -9.26 -4.97 -6.93
N GLN A 332 -8.38 -5.67 -6.22
CA GLN A 332 -7.43 -6.64 -6.76
C GLN A 332 -7.67 -8.00 -6.10
N GLN A 333 -7.25 -9.07 -6.79
CA GLN A 333 -7.25 -10.40 -6.21
C GLN A 333 -6.17 -10.47 -5.13
N ILE A 334 -6.59 -10.73 -3.90
CA ILE A 334 -5.70 -10.96 -2.75
C ILE A 334 -5.64 -12.45 -2.50
N GLN A 335 -4.43 -12.99 -2.42
CA GLN A 335 -4.18 -14.37 -2.03
C GLN A 335 -3.60 -14.39 -0.60
N TYR A 336 -3.96 -15.40 0.18
CA TYR A 336 -3.44 -15.63 1.54
C TYR A 336 -2.74 -16.99 1.56
N PRO A 337 -1.46 -17.10 1.12
CA PRO A 337 -0.78 -18.38 0.93
C PRO A 337 -0.74 -19.27 2.17
N SER A 338 -0.71 -18.67 3.36
CA SER A 338 -0.67 -19.37 4.65
C SER A 338 -2.02 -19.40 5.40
N GLY A 339 -3.10 -18.90 4.79
CA GLY A 339 -4.42 -18.78 5.43
C GLY A 339 -4.53 -17.70 6.52
N LEU A 340 -3.42 -17.01 6.84
CA LEU A 340 -3.38 -15.92 7.81
C LEU A 340 -3.49 -14.56 7.11
N LYS A 341 -4.35 -13.68 7.64
CA LYS A 341 -4.53 -12.31 7.11
C LYS A 341 -3.24 -11.48 7.07
N GLY A 342 -2.30 -11.76 7.97
CA GLY A 342 -1.02 -11.05 8.05
C GLY A 342 0.00 -11.45 6.96
N GLN A 343 -0.34 -12.38 6.07
CA GLN A 343 0.52 -12.77 4.96
C GLN A 343 -0.24 -12.61 3.65
N MET A 344 -0.38 -11.34 3.29
CA MET A 344 -1.08 -10.94 2.08
C MET A 344 -0.15 -11.04 0.87
N TYR A 345 -0.63 -11.65 -0.22
CA TYR A 345 0.06 -11.63 -1.49
C TYR A 345 -0.85 -11.01 -2.57
N ILE A 346 -0.37 -9.94 -3.21
CA ILE A 346 -1.06 -9.26 -4.32
C ILE A 346 -0.18 -9.39 -5.57
N PRO A 347 -0.44 -10.38 -6.46
CA PRO A 347 0.47 -10.70 -7.56
C PRO A 347 0.84 -9.52 -8.45
N ARG A 348 -0.15 -8.70 -8.85
CA ARG A 348 0.09 -7.57 -9.76
C ARG A 348 0.94 -6.47 -9.16
N ILE A 349 0.75 -6.20 -7.86
CA ILE A 349 1.57 -5.22 -7.15
C ILE A 349 2.99 -5.76 -7.00
N ASN A 350 3.15 -7.04 -6.66
CA ASN A 350 4.45 -7.68 -6.53
C ASN A 350 5.30 -7.57 -7.81
N TRP A 351 4.73 -7.98 -8.95
CA TRP A 351 5.44 -7.91 -10.23
C TRP A 351 5.67 -6.47 -10.69
N GLY A 352 4.73 -5.56 -10.40
CA GLY A 352 4.91 -4.13 -10.67
C GLY A 352 6.09 -3.54 -9.89
N LEU A 353 6.17 -3.82 -8.59
CA LEU A 353 7.28 -3.39 -7.73
C LEU A 353 8.61 -3.96 -8.23
N LEU A 354 8.69 -5.25 -8.58
CA LEU A 354 9.90 -5.87 -9.14
C LEU A 354 10.40 -5.13 -10.39
N ILE A 355 9.50 -4.85 -11.34
CA ILE A 355 9.84 -4.13 -12.57
C ILE A 355 10.44 -2.76 -12.25
N PHE A 356 9.80 -2.01 -11.35
CA PHE A 356 10.33 -0.70 -10.95
C PHE A 356 11.67 -0.81 -10.20
N CYS A 357 11.87 -1.82 -9.34
CA CYS A 357 13.15 -2.05 -8.68
C CYS A 357 14.27 -2.30 -9.70
N LEU A 358 14.02 -3.16 -10.70
CA LEU A 358 15.00 -3.43 -11.76
C LEU A 358 15.31 -2.17 -12.58
N ILE A 359 14.30 -1.36 -12.93
CA ILE A 359 14.51 -0.08 -13.61
C ILE A 359 15.44 0.83 -12.81
N VAL A 360 15.21 0.96 -11.49
CA VAL A 360 16.05 1.77 -10.59
C VAL A 360 17.49 1.24 -10.55
N VAL A 361 17.67 -0.08 -10.41
CA VAL A 361 18.99 -0.72 -10.40
C VAL A 361 19.77 -0.45 -11.70
N PHE A 362 19.14 -0.66 -12.86
CA PHE A 362 19.80 -0.46 -14.15
C PHE A 362 20.05 1.01 -14.49
N TYR A 363 19.19 1.91 -14.01
CA TYR A 363 19.35 3.35 -14.22
C TYR A 363 20.53 3.92 -13.43
N PHE A 364 20.56 3.68 -12.10
CA PHE A 364 21.55 4.31 -11.21
C PHE A 364 22.89 3.57 -11.15
N LYS A 365 22.88 2.26 -11.36
CA LYS A 365 24.02 1.33 -11.38
C LYS A 365 24.85 1.20 -10.09
N GLU A 366 24.97 2.24 -9.28
CA GLU A 366 25.70 2.27 -8.02
C GLU A 366 24.80 2.75 -6.88
N SER A 367 25.02 2.25 -5.66
CA SER A 367 24.20 2.62 -4.49
C SER A 367 24.31 4.11 -4.16
N VAL A 368 25.49 4.70 -4.32
CA VAL A 368 25.79 6.10 -4.01
C VAL A 368 24.93 7.06 -4.85
N HIS A 369 24.60 6.71 -6.09
CA HIS A 369 23.72 7.54 -6.92
C HIS A 369 22.23 7.36 -6.55
N MET A 370 21.86 6.22 -5.97
CA MET A 370 20.50 5.97 -5.48
C MET A 370 20.20 6.71 -4.17
N GLU A 371 21.21 7.00 -3.34
CA GLU A 371 21.06 7.72 -2.06
C GLU A 371 20.35 9.08 -2.22
N ALA A 372 20.72 9.85 -3.25
CA ALA A 372 20.11 11.13 -3.57
C ALA A 372 18.61 11.00 -3.91
N ALA A 373 18.22 9.89 -4.54
CA ALA A 373 16.84 9.61 -4.89
C ALA A 373 16.00 9.23 -3.66
N TYR A 374 16.62 8.48 -2.75
CA TYR A 374 15.97 7.81 -1.63
C TYR A 374 15.40 8.77 -0.57
N GLY A 375 16.20 9.74 -0.12
CA GLY A 375 15.81 10.64 0.98
C GLY A 375 14.60 11.53 0.68
N LEU A 376 14.34 11.85 -0.59
CA LEU A 376 13.26 12.77 -0.98
C LEU A 376 11.86 12.16 -0.83
N SER A 377 11.67 10.87 -1.14
CA SER A 377 10.35 10.23 -1.01
C SER A 377 9.93 10.11 0.46
N ILE A 378 10.85 9.61 1.28
CA ILE A 378 10.59 9.36 2.71
C ILE A 378 10.33 10.67 3.43
N THR A 379 11.09 11.75 3.17
CA THR A 379 10.81 13.06 3.79
C THR A 379 9.38 13.53 3.50
N VAL A 380 8.91 13.38 2.26
CA VAL A 380 7.52 13.73 1.88
C VAL A 380 6.53 12.88 2.66
N THR A 381 6.72 11.56 2.76
CA THR A 381 5.83 10.71 3.56
C THR A 381 5.83 11.14 5.02
N MET A 382 7.00 11.41 5.62
CA MET A 382 7.12 11.81 7.02
C MET A 382 6.36 13.10 7.28
N MET A 383 6.49 14.09 6.40
CA MET A 383 5.72 15.34 6.46
C MET A 383 4.20 15.09 6.40
N MET A 384 3.75 14.23 5.49
CA MET A 384 2.32 13.89 5.39
C MET A 384 1.82 13.16 6.65
N THR A 385 2.62 12.26 7.23
CA THR A 385 2.27 11.59 8.49
C THR A 385 2.19 12.59 9.64
N THR A 386 3.11 13.56 9.73
CA THR A 386 3.08 14.63 10.74
C THR A 386 1.82 15.47 10.63
N ILE A 387 1.39 15.85 9.41
CA ILE A 387 0.14 16.58 9.18
C ILE A 387 -1.08 15.76 9.64
N LEU A 388 -1.12 14.47 9.33
CA LEU A 388 -2.20 13.58 9.76
C LEU A 388 -2.20 13.33 11.27
N LEU A 389 -1.03 13.26 11.90
CA LEU A 389 -0.89 13.13 13.36
C LEU A 389 -1.38 14.39 14.07
N ILE A 390 -1.09 15.58 13.54
CA ILE A 390 -1.65 16.84 14.05
C ILE A 390 -3.18 16.81 13.99
N ALA A 391 -3.76 16.36 12.88
CA ALA A 391 -5.21 16.21 12.75
C ALA A 391 -5.79 15.19 13.75
N TRP A 392 -5.08 14.10 13.99
CA TRP A 392 -5.45 13.07 14.98
C TRP A 392 -5.38 13.60 16.42
N LEU A 393 -4.31 14.31 16.79
CA LEU A 393 -4.15 14.94 18.10
C LEU A 393 -5.25 15.97 18.35
N TRP A 394 -5.60 16.76 17.33
CA TRP A 394 -6.72 17.70 17.39
C TRP A 394 -8.04 16.97 17.62
N ARG A 395 -8.31 15.91 16.84
CA ARG A 395 -9.54 15.10 16.98
C ARG A 395 -9.67 14.51 18.39
N ASN A 396 -8.55 14.10 18.99
CA ASN A 396 -8.51 13.53 20.34
C ASN A 396 -8.47 14.57 21.47
N ARG A 397 -8.67 15.86 21.15
CA ARG A 397 -8.74 16.98 22.12
C ARG A 397 -7.51 17.12 23.01
N VAL A 398 -6.32 16.80 22.48
CA VAL A 398 -5.05 17.09 23.16
C VAL A 398 -4.89 18.62 23.32
N ASN A 399 -4.22 19.07 24.38
CA ASN A 399 -4.02 20.50 24.63
C ASN A 399 -3.36 21.18 23.41
N LYS A 400 -3.93 22.31 22.99
CA LYS A 400 -3.49 23.10 21.82
C LYS A 400 -2.01 23.49 21.90
N ILE A 401 -1.48 23.73 23.11
CA ILE A 401 -0.07 24.07 23.32
C ILE A 401 0.83 22.89 22.92
N PHE A 402 0.51 21.67 23.35
CA PHE A 402 1.28 20.48 22.97
C PHE A 402 1.19 20.20 21.48
N ILE A 403 0.03 20.43 20.85
CA ILE A 403 -0.12 20.30 19.39
C ILE A 403 0.77 21.33 18.67
N ALA A 404 0.79 22.58 19.13
CA ALA A 404 1.61 23.63 18.55
C ALA A 404 3.12 23.34 18.69
N ILE A 405 3.57 22.87 19.86
CA ILE A 405 4.96 22.46 20.08
C ILE A 405 5.32 21.28 19.18
N PHE A 406 4.47 20.25 19.12
CA PHE A 406 4.66 19.10 18.24
C PHE A 406 4.79 19.53 16.77
N ALA A 407 3.85 20.35 16.31
CA ALA A 407 3.86 20.86 14.94
C ALA A 407 5.11 21.68 14.64
N LEU A 408 5.49 22.60 15.53
CA LEU A 408 6.67 23.44 15.37
C LEU A 408 7.95 22.60 15.28
N VAL A 409 8.15 21.66 16.21
CA VAL A 409 9.37 20.85 16.27
C VAL A 409 9.48 19.93 15.05
N TYR A 410 8.44 19.15 14.76
CA TYR A 410 8.53 18.13 13.71
C TYR A 410 8.47 18.71 12.31
N LEU A 411 7.61 19.70 12.04
CA LEU A 411 7.61 20.36 10.74
C LEU A 411 8.91 21.12 10.50
N SER A 412 9.53 21.75 11.51
CA SER A 412 10.82 22.42 11.31
C SER A 412 11.94 21.43 10.96
N ILE A 413 12.02 20.29 11.65
CA ILE A 413 13.02 19.25 11.37
C ILE A 413 12.79 18.68 9.96
N GLU A 414 11.55 18.32 9.63
CA GLU A 414 11.20 17.70 8.35
C GLU A 414 11.34 18.66 7.18
N ILE A 415 10.97 19.94 7.34
CA ILE A 415 11.21 20.98 6.34
C ILE A 415 12.71 21.21 6.15
N GLY A 416 13.51 21.16 7.21
CA GLY A 416 14.96 21.20 7.12
C GLY A 416 15.52 20.06 6.28
N PHE A 417 15.10 18.82 6.55
CA PHE A 417 15.50 17.65 5.75
C PHE A 417 14.97 17.68 4.32
N PHE A 418 13.74 18.15 4.11
CA PHE A 418 13.17 18.30 2.78
C PHE A 418 13.98 19.33 1.96
N SER A 419 14.33 20.46 2.57
CA SER A 419 15.15 21.50 1.96
C SER A 419 16.56 20.99 1.63
N ALA A 420 17.10 20.09 2.44
CA ALA A 420 18.36 19.43 2.16
C ALA A 420 18.29 18.44 0.98
N ASN A 421 17.23 17.63 0.92
CA ASN A 421 17.07 16.61 -0.11
C ASN A 421 16.65 17.19 -1.47
N ILE A 422 15.94 18.32 -1.51
CA ILE A 422 15.50 18.93 -2.77
C ILE A 422 16.68 19.48 -3.60
N ILE A 423 17.82 19.80 -2.98
CA ILE A 423 19.03 20.22 -3.72
C ILE A 423 19.52 19.07 -4.63
N LYS A 424 19.40 17.83 -4.14
CA LYS A 424 19.79 16.61 -4.87
C LYS A 424 18.71 16.14 -5.87
N PHE A 425 17.71 16.96 -6.16
CA PHE A 425 16.61 16.61 -7.05
C PHE A 425 17.10 16.22 -8.46
N PHE A 426 18.02 16.99 -9.03
CA PHE A 426 18.58 16.73 -10.36
C PHE A 426 19.63 15.60 -10.38
N GLU A 427 20.17 15.24 -9.22
CA GLU A 427 21.16 14.15 -9.08
C GLU A 427 20.51 12.75 -8.98
N GLY A 428 19.17 12.68 -8.85
CA GLY A 428 18.44 11.42 -8.76
C GLY A 428 17.07 11.52 -8.08
N GLY A 429 16.84 12.56 -7.25
CA GLY A 429 15.59 12.80 -6.54
C GLY A 429 14.33 12.81 -7.41
N TRP A 430 14.44 13.24 -8.66
CA TRP A 430 13.29 13.31 -9.58
C TRP A 430 12.64 11.94 -9.84
N ILE A 431 13.39 10.83 -9.79
CA ILE A 431 12.85 9.48 -10.06
C ILE A 431 11.84 9.07 -8.99
N THR A 432 12.13 9.32 -7.73
CA THR A 432 11.22 8.97 -6.63
C THR A 432 9.98 9.85 -6.63
N VAL A 433 10.13 11.13 -6.94
CA VAL A 433 8.98 12.05 -7.11
C VAL A 433 8.13 11.64 -8.30
N PHE A 434 8.74 11.21 -9.41
CA PHE A 434 8.01 10.70 -10.56
C PHE A 434 7.23 9.42 -10.21
N LEU A 435 7.86 8.47 -9.51
CA LEU A 435 7.23 7.22 -9.10
C LEU A 435 6.07 7.47 -8.11
N ALA A 436 6.31 8.28 -7.07
CA ALA A 436 5.28 8.67 -6.11
C ALA A 436 4.16 9.47 -6.80
N GLY A 437 4.51 10.38 -7.71
CA GLY A 437 3.56 11.16 -8.50
C GLY A 437 2.68 10.29 -9.39
N PHE A 438 3.26 9.29 -10.05
CA PHE A 438 2.51 8.33 -10.87
C PHE A 438 1.47 7.56 -10.03
N VAL A 439 1.86 7.02 -8.88
CA VAL A 439 0.95 6.32 -7.96
C VAL A 439 -0.11 7.28 -7.40
N ALA A 440 0.28 8.49 -7.02
CA ALA A 440 -0.62 9.51 -6.48
C ALA A 440 -1.67 9.95 -7.50
N VAL A 441 -1.27 10.14 -8.76
CA VAL A 441 -2.19 10.46 -9.86
C VAL A 441 -3.16 9.31 -10.10
N CYS A 442 -2.69 8.06 -10.06
CA CYS A 442 -3.56 6.88 -10.18
C CYS A 442 -4.59 6.83 -9.05
N MET A 443 -4.16 7.00 -7.78
CA MET A 443 -5.06 7.02 -6.63
C MET A 443 -6.05 8.20 -6.66
N TYR A 444 -5.57 9.39 -7.01
CA TYR A 444 -6.38 10.60 -7.15
C TYR A 444 -7.44 10.43 -8.24
N ALA A 445 -7.04 9.96 -9.42
CA ALA A 445 -7.94 9.74 -10.54
C ALA A 445 -8.95 8.63 -10.24
N TRP A 446 -8.54 7.56 -9.56
CA TRP A 446 -9.45 6.52 -9.10
C TRP A 446 -10.51 7.08 -8.15
N TYR A 447 -10.08 7.75 -7.08
CA TYR A 447 -10.98 8.30 -6.06
C TYR A 447 -11.97 9.32 -6.65
N ASN A 448 -11.46 10.32 -7.38
CA ASN A 448 -12.30 11.37 -7.97
C ASN A 448 -13.12 10.84 -9.15
N GLY A 449 -12.58 9.94 -9.97
CA GLY A 449 -13.32 9.30 -11.06
C GLY A 449 -14.55 8.55 -10.56
N ARG A 450 -14.45 7.87 -9.41
CA ARG A 450 -15.63 7.27 -8.77
C ARG A 450 -16.61 8.29 -8.21
N MET A 451 -16.13 9.40 -7.62
CA MET A 451 -17.04 10.46 -7.17
C MET A 451 -17.78 11.10 -8.34
N ILE A 452 -17.10 11.34 -9.46
CA ILE A 452 -17.70 11.80 -10.70
C ILE A 452 -18.76 10.79 -11.16
N LYS A 453 -18.44 9.48 -11.19
CA LYS A 453 -19.42 8.43 -11.52
C LYS A 453 -20.64 8.41 -10.59
N GLN A 454 -20.43 8.56 -9.29
CA GLN A 454 -21.51 8.56 -8.30
C GLN A 454 -22.52 9.68 -8.55
N ASN A 455 -22.07 10.86 -8.99
CA ASN A 455 -22.97 11.97 -9.31
C ASN A 455 -23.92 11.65 -10.49
N PHE A 456 -23.58 10.68 -11.33
CA PHE A 456 -24.43 10.24 -12.44
C PHE A 456 -25.27 9.00 -12.10
N ILE A 457 -25.04 8.36 -10.95
CA ILE A 457 -25.86 7.22 -10.51
C ILE A 457 -27.12 7.79 -9.86
N LYS A 458 -28.25 7.66 -10.56
CA LYS A 458 -29.57 7.98 -10.03
C LYS A 458 -30.16 6.73 -9.39
N PHE A 459 -30.60 6.86 -8.15
CA PHE A 459 -31.41 5.83 -7.49
C PHE A 459 -32.88 6.14 -7.72
N VAL A 460 -33.66 5.09 -7.97
CA VAL A 460 -35.11 5.16 -8.14
C VAL A 460 -35.77 4.16 -7.22
N LYS A 461 -37.01 4.43 -6.80
CA LYS A 461 -37.75 3.50 -5.96
C LYS A 461 -38.20 2.30 -6.78
N LEU A 462 -37.91 1.10 -6.31
CA LEU A 462 -38.26 -0.12 -7.03
C LEU A 462 -39.77 -0.29 -7.17
N LYS A 463 -40.53 0.10 -6.13
CA LYS A 463 -42.00 0.00 -6.07
C LYS A 463 -42.70 0.65 -7.27
N ASP A 464 -42.17 1.77 -7.75
CA ASP A 464 -42.75 2.54 -8.86
C ASP A 464 -42.72 1.78 -10.20
N TYR A 465 -41.89 0.73 -10.30
CA TYR A 465 -41.67 -0.06 -11.51
C TYR A 465 -42.18 -1.51 -11.43
N VAL A 466 -42.67 -1.94 -10.26
CA VAL A 466 -43.13 -3.32 -10.04
C VAL A 466 -44.29 -3.69 -10.96
N SER A 467 -45.23 -2.78 -11.17
CA SER A 467 -46.36 -2.98 -12.10
C SER A 467 -45.89 -3.24 -13.53
N THR A 468 -44.94 -2.44 -14.02
CA THR A 468 -44.39 -2.64 -15.36
C THR A 468 -43.61 -3.95 -15.49
N ILE A 469 -42.87 -4.37 -14.46
CA ILE A 469 -42.18 -5.68 -14.46
C ILE A 469 -43.21 -6.83 -14.51
N LYS A 470 -44.36 -6.69 -13.83
CA LYS A 470 -45.46 -7.64 -13.90
C LYS A 470 -46.02 -7.76 -15.32
N ASP A 471 -46.26 -6.62 -15.97
CA ASP A 471 -46.78 -6.60 -17.34
C ASP A 471 -45.78 -7.26 -18.32
N ILE A 472 -44.49 -6.97 -18.19
CA ILE A 472 -43.42 -7.62 -18.98
C ILE A 472 -43.38 -9.14 -18.77
N LYS A 473 -43.60 -9.63 -17.54
CA LYS A 473 -43.64 -11.06 -17.24
C LYS A 473 -44.81 -11.76 -17.95
N LEU A 474 -45.97 -11.10 -18.00
CA LEU A 474 -47.20 -11.64 -18.58
C LEU A 474 -47.25 -11.50 -20.10
N ASP A 475 -46.49 -10.57 -20.68
CA ASP A 475 -46.44 -10.34 -22.12
C ASP A 475 -45.67 -11.45 -22.85
N GLU A 476 -46.42 -12.36 -23.48
CA GLU A 476 -45.85 -13.47 -24.25
C GLU A 476 -45.25 -13.04 -25.60
N SER A 477 -45.53 -11.80 -26.07
CA SER A 477 -44.90 -11.27 -27.28
C SER A 477 -43.41 -10.98 -27.08
N ILE A 478 -42.97 -10.82 -25.82
CA ILE A 478 -41.57 -10.66 -25.45
C ILE A 478 -40.95 -12.05 -25.26
N PRO A 479 -39.89 -12.40 -26.03
CA PRO A 479 -39.22 -13.69 -25.87
C PRO A 479 -38.62 -13.79 -24.47
N LYS A 480 -38.79 -14.97 -23.85
CA LYS A 480 -38.28 -15.22 -22.51
C LYS A 480 -36.75 -15.19 -22.50
N TYR A 481 -36.19 -14.31 -21.69
CA TYR A 481 -34.75 -14.06 -21.61
C TYR A 481 -34.02 -15.06 -20.70
N ALA A 482 -34.61 -15.36 -19.53
CA ALA A 482 -34.15 -16.37 -18.56
C ALA A 482 -35.29 -16.73 -17.60
N THR A 483 -35.22 -17.87 -16.90
CA THR A 483 -36.11 -18.16 -15.76
C THR A 483 -35.74 -17.29 -14.55
N ASN A 484 -34.47 -17.33 -14.14
CA ASN A 484 -33.93 -16.52 -13.05
C ASN A 484 -32.99 -15.45 -13.62
N LEU A 485 -33.32 -14.18 -13.38
CA LEU A 485 -32.53 -13.04 -13.86
C LEU A 485 -31.99 -12.23 -12.67
N ALA A 486 -30.67 -12.17 -12.51
CA ALA A 486 -30.04 -11.51 -11.38
C ALA A 486 -29.28 -10.23 -11.77
N PHE A 487 -29.49 -9.16 -11.00
CA PHE A 487 -28.80 -7.89 -11.12
C PHE A 487 -28.08 -7.56 -9.81
N LEU A 488 -26.82 -7.11 -9.89
CA LEU A 488 -26.16 -6.51 -8.73
C LEU A 488 -26.59 -5.05 -8.58
N SER A 489 -27.09 -4.70 -7.40
CA SER A 489 -27.33 -3.31 -7.02
C SER A 489 -26.40 -2.84 -5.91
N ARG A 490 -26.00 -1.57 -5.98
CA ARG A 490 -25.21 -0.86 -4.96
C ARG A 490 -26.07 0.14 -4.16
N ALA A 491 -27.39 0.03 -4.23
CA ALA A 491 -28.31 0.92 -3.51
C ALA A 491 -28.16 0.76 -1.99
N LYS A 492 -28.07 1.90 -1.28
CA LYS A 492 -27.93 1.92 0.19
C LYS A 492 -29.26 1.81 0.92
N ARG A 493 -30.37 2.18 0.27
CA ARG A 493 -31.71 2.15 0.85
C ARG A 493 -32.47 0.93 0.34
N ASP A 494 -33.28 0.35 1.20
CA ASP A 494 -33.97 -0.91 0.92
C ASP A 494 -35.07 -0.74 -0.14
N ASP A 495 -35.64 0.45 -0.29
CA ASP A 495 -36.65 0.78 -1.29
C ASP A 495 -36.07 1.19 -2.65
N GLU A 496 -34.76 1.39 -2.75
CA GLU A 496 -34.10 1.95 -3.93
C GLU A 496 -33.31 0.91 -4.74
N VAL A 497 -33.21 1.17 -6.04
CA VAL A 497 -32.37 0.47 -7.03
C VAL A 497 -31.74 1.48 -7.99
N GLU A 498 -30.61 1.12 -8.61
CA GLU A 498 -29.99 1.99 -9.62
C GLU A 498 -30.87 2.08 -10.87
N SER A 499 -31.10 3.29 -11.38
CA SER A 499 -31.96 3.53 -12.55
C SER A 499 -31.54 2.73 -13.79
N LYS A 500 -30.24 2.42 -13.91
CA LYS A 500 -29.70 1.59 -14.99
C LYS A 500 -30.26 0.16 -15.00
N ILE A 501 -30.59 -0.41 -13.84
CA ILE A 501 -31.18 -1.76 -13.74
C ILE A 501 -32.56 -1.75 -14.37
N ILE A 502 -33.39 -0.76 -13.98
CA ILE A 502 -34.71 -0.55 -14.56
C ILE A 502 -34.62 -0.27 -16.08
N TYR A 503 -33.65 0.55 -16.49
CA TYR A 503 -33.38 0.81 -17.91
C TYR A 503 -33.05 -0.48 -18.68
N SER A 504 -32.19 -1.34 -18.14
CA SER A 504 -31.82 -2.63 -18.76
C SER A 504 -33.00 -3.59 -18.86
N ILE A 505 -33.88 -3.62 -17.85
CA ILE A 505 -35.09 -4.46 -17.87
C ILE A 505 -36.08 -4.00 -18.95
N MET A 506 -36.25 -2.68 -19.12
CA MET A 506 -37.38 -2.11 -19.89
C MET A 506 -37.02 -1.47 -21.23
N ARG A 507 -35.92 -0.72 -21.32
CA ARG A 507 -35.65 0.25 -22.41
C ARG A 507 -34.56 -0.14 -23.40
N SER A 508 -33.70 -1.11 -23.06
CA SER A 508 -32.83 -1.75 -24.05
C SER A 508 -33.67 -2.74 -24.87
N GLN A 509 -33.32 -4.02 -24.87
CA GLN A 509 -34.22 -5.11 -25.22
C GLN A 509 -34.98 -5.53 -23.95
N PRO A 510 -36.33 -5.49 -23.92
CA PRO A 510 -37.10 -5.92 -22.75
C PRO A 510 -36.71 -7.34 -22.33
N LYS A 511 -36.35 -7.50 -21.05
CA LYS A 511 -35.83 -8.78 -20.53
C LYS A 511 -36.91 -9.49 -19.72
N ARG A 512 -37.76 -10.28 -20.38
CA ARG A 512 -38.77 -11.08 -19.71
C ARG A 512 -38.15 -12.24 -18.94
N ALA A 513 -38.44 -12.33 -17.63
CA ALA A 513 -38.06 -13.44 -16.76
C ALA A 513 -39.20 -13.82 -15.80
N ASP A 514 -39.13 -15.04 -15.24
CA ASP A 514 -40.12 -15.49 -14.24
C ASP A 514 -39.83 -14.86 -12.88
N HIS A 515 -38.53 -14.81 -12.54
CA HIS A 515 -38.02 -14.29 -11.28
C HIS A 515 -36.89 -13.28 -11.53
N TYR A 516 -37.05 -12.09 -10.97
CA TYR A 516 -36.07 -11.01 -10.99
C TYR A 516 -35.44 -10.89 -9.61
N PHE A 517 -34.12 -11.08 -9.54
CA PHE A 517 -33.34 -11.01 -8.32
C PHE A 517 -32.48 -9.75 -8.31
N ILE A 518 -32.60 -8.96 -7.25
CA ILE A 518 -31.79 -7.78 -7.02
C ILE A 518 -30.85 -8.07 -5.85
N LEU A 519 -29.58 -8.29 -6.14
CA LEU A 519 -28.55 -8.69 -5.18
C LEU A 519 -27.87 -7.45 -4.63
N ASN A 520 -27.89 -7.28 -3.30
CA ASN A 520 -27.21 -6.20 -2.60
C ASN A 520 -26.16 -6.75 -1.64
N ILE A 521 -25.04 -6.03 -1.48
CA ILE A 521 -23.96 -6.44 -0.58
C ILE A 521 -23.79 -5.37 0.50
N ILE A 522 -24.17 -5.72 1.72
CA ILE A 522 -24.10 -4.85 2.89
C ILE A 522 -22.91 -5.28 3.74
N ASN A 523 -21.89 -4.42 3.80
CA ASN A 523 -20.71 -4.67 4.62
C ASN A 523 -21.04 -4.48 6.10
N GLN A 524 -20.75 -5.50 6.90
CA GLN A 524 -20.98 -5.50 8.35
C GLN A 524 -19.73 -5.10 9.13
N GLU A 525 -19.92 -4.49 10.29
CA GLU A 525 -18.82 -4.11 11.18
C GLU A 525 -18.16 -5.33 11.82
N ASP A 526 -18.95 -6.36 12.10
CA ASP A 526 -18.44 -7.62 12.63
C ASP A 526 -17.68 -8.40 11.53
N PRO A 527 -16.41 -8.80 11.77
CA PRO A 527 -15.54 -9.29 10.71
C PRO A 527 -15.97 -10.62 10.07
N PHE A 528 -16.71 -11.45 10.80
CA PHE A 528 -17.05 -12.82 10.41
C PHE A 528 -18.53 -13.00 10.06
N THR A 529 -19.29 -11.91 9.99
CA THR A 529 -20.71 -11.99 9.65
C THR A 529 -20.88 -12.65 8.28
N TYR A 530 -21.68 -13.71 8.24
CA TYR A 530 -22.00 -14.49 7.05
C TYR A 530 -23.47 -14.85 7.09
N LYS A 531 -24.32 -13.89 6.67
CA LYS A 531 -25.79 -14.01 6.71
C LYS A 531 -26.39 -13.40 5.45
N TYR A 532 -27.63 -13.77 5.13
CA TYR A 532 -28.41 -13.14 4.08
C TYR A 532 -29.84 -12.85 4.58
N SER A 533 -30.51 -11.90 3.93
CA SER A 533 -31.95 -11.68 4.07
C SER A 533 -32.60 -11.61 2.70
N ILE A 534 -33.88 -11.98 2.63
CA ILE A 534 -34.68 -11.95 1.39
C ILE A 534 -35.89 -11.07 1.64
N ASP A 535 -36.07 -10.06 0.80
CA ASP A 535 -37.26 -9.22 0.75
C ASP A 535 -38.04 -9.56 -0.53
N GLU A 536 -39.23 -10.14 -0.38
CA GLU A 536 -40.14 -10.38 -1.49
C GLU A 536 -40.91 -9.09 -1.80
N VAL A 537 -40.44 -8.36 -2.81
CA VAL A 537 -41.03 -7.07 -3.21
C VAL A 537 -42.33 -7.27 -3.98
N MET A 538 -42.38 -8.31 -4.81
CA MET A 538 -43.59 -8.79 -5.48
C MET A 538 -43.66 -10.31 -5.41
N PRO A 539 -44.75 -10.87 -4.84
CA PRO A 539 -44.93 -12.31 -4.70
C PRO A 539 -44.63 -13.08 -5.98
N GLY A 540 -43.75 -14.09 -5.88
CA GLY A 540 -43.43 -15.01 -6.97
C GLY A 540 -42.69 -14.38 -8.15
N THR A 541 -42.21 -13.13 -8.07
CA THR A 541 -41.66 -12.43 -9.24
C THR A 541 -40.46 -11.53 -8.96
N VAL A 542 -40.47 -10.68 -7.92
CA VAL A 542 -39.36 -9.75 -7.66
C VAL A 542 -38.85 -9.96 -6.25
N TYR A 543 -37.60 -10.40 -6.16
CA TYR A 543 -36.90 -10.66 -4.90
C TYR A 543 -35.70 -9.74 -4.77
N LYS A 544 -35.49 -9.19 -3.58
CA LYS A 544 -34.28 -8.46 -3.21
C LYS A 544 -33.54 -9.27 -2.16
N ILE A 545 -32.27 -9.58 -2.42
CA ILE A 545 -31.44 -10.40 -1.55
C ILE A 545 -30.31 -9.54 -1.02
N ASN A 546 -30.23 -9.40 0.30
CA ASN A 546 -29.18 -8.64 0.96
C ASN A 546 -28.16 -9.60 1.58
N PHE A 547 -26.94 -9.62 1.05
CA PHE A 547 -25.82 -10.35 1.65
C PHE A 547 -25.16 -9.49 2.73
N LEU A 548 -25.28 -9.92 3.99
CA LEU A 548 -24.71 -9.28 5.17
C LEU A 548 -23.35 -9.90 5.43
N LEU A 549 -22.31 -9.32 4.84
CA LEU A 549 -20.95 -9.90 4.84
C LEU A 549 -19.98 -9.07 5.68
N GLY A 550 -19.25 -9.73 6.56
CA GLY A 550 -18.11 -9.18 7.28
C GLY A 550 -16.88 -9.07 6.38
N PHE A 551 -15.96 -8.16 6.70
CA PHE A 551 -14.78 -7.89 5.87
C PHE A 551 -13.71 -9.01 5.88
N LYS A 552 -13.89 -10.11 6.64
CA LYS A 552 -13.04 -11.31 6.52
C LYS A 552 -13.62 -12.38 5.60
N ILE A 553 -14.85 -12.24 5.13
CA ILE A 553 -15.47 -13.21 4.25
C ILE A 553 -15.13 -12.88 2.80
N ASP A 554 -14.68 -13.88 2.04
CA ASP A 554 -14.45 -13.75 0.61
C ASP A 554 -15.74 -13.39 -0.12
N ARG A 555 -15.69 -12.60 -1.18
CA ARG A 555 -16.89 -12.15 -1.89
C ARG A 555 -17.24 -13.08 -3.05
N LYS A 556 -17.51 -14.35 -2.75
CA LYS A 556 -17.92 -15.37 -3.73
C LYS A 556 -19.44 -15.32 -3.96
N ILE A 557 -19.92 -14.20 -4.50
CA ILE A 557 -21.36 -13.91 -4.63
C ILE A 557 -22.08 -14.98 -5.46
N ASN A 558 -21.42 -15.56 -6.46
CA ASN A 558 -21.99 -16.64 -7.26
C ASN A 558 -22.35 -17.85 -6.40
N ASP A 559 -21.42 -18.30 -5.56
CA ASP A 559 -21.59 -19.47 -4.70
C ASP A 559 -22.69 -19.20 -3.65
N TYR A 560 -22.66 -18.00 -3.07
CA TYR A 560 -23.64 -17.58 -2.06
C TYR A 560 -25.04 -17.47 -2.63
N PHE A 561 -25.18 -16.91 -3.83
CA PHE A 561 -26.48 -16.79 -4.46
C PHE A 561 -27.02 -18.15 -4.92
N ASN A 562 -26.17 -19.06 -5.43
CA ASN A 562 -26.58 -20.43 -5.72
C ASN A 562 -27.08 -21.16 -4.47
N GLN A 563 -26.43 -20.94 -3.31
CA GLN A 563 -26.91 -21.47 -2.03
C GLN A 563 -28.30 -20.92 -1.68
N VAL A 564 -28.49 -19.60 -1.80
CA VAL A 564 -29.79 -18.96 -1.55
C VAL A 564 -30.88 -19.50 -2.48
N LEU A 565 -30.58 -19.68 -3.77
CA LEU A 565 -31.53 -20.26 -4.73
C LEU A 565 -31.92 -21.69 -4.35
N PHE A 566 -30.95 -22.51 -3.91
CA PHE A 566 -31.23 -23.87 -3.46
C PHE A 566 -32.14 -23.89 -2.22
N ASP A 567 -31.87 -23.02 -1.25
CA ASP A 567 -32.69 -22.90 -0.04
C ASP A 567 -34.12 -22.43 -0.39
N MET A 568 -34.27 -21.46 -1.29
CA MET A 568 -35.58 -20.99 -1.78
C MET A 568 -36.36 -22.08 -2.53
N MET A 569 -35.69 -22.91 -3.32
CA MET A 569 -36.32 -24.06 -4.01
C MET A 569 -36.80 -25.11 -3.01
N LYS A 570 -35.99 -25.40 -2.00
CA LYS A 570 -36.31 -26.38 -0.94
C LYS A 570 -37.50 -25.95 -0.09
N GLU A 571 -37.61 -24.67 0.21
CA GLU A 571 -38.74 -24.08 0.95
C GLU A 571 -40.00 -23.89 0.08
N GLY A 572 -39.92 -24.15 -1.24
CA GLY A 572 -41.04 -24.00 -2.17
C GLY A 572 -41.39 -22.56 -2.52
N ILE A 573 -40.49 -21.60 -2.25
CA ILE A 573 -40.66 -20.17 -2.59
C ILE A 573 -40.55 -19.97 -4.11
N ILE A 574 -39.62 -20.69 -4.74
CA ILE A 574 -39.45 -20.72 -6.21
C ILE A 574 -39.47 -22.17 -6.71
N PRO A 575 -39.81 -22.42 -7.98
CA PRO A 575 -39.83 -23.77 -8.54
C PRO A 575 -38.43 -24.38 -8.59
N ASP A 576 -38.34 -25.66 -8.21
CA ASP A 576 -37.13 -26.49 -8.31
C ASP A 576 -36.87 -27.01 -9.75
N ARG A 577 -37.90 -26.96 -10.60
CA ARG A 577 -37.85 -27.44 -11.99
C ARG A 577 -37.88 -26.30 -12.99
N SER A 578 -37.22 -26.51 -14.12
CA SER A 578 -37.23 -25.57 -15.22
C SER A 578 -38.65 -25.22 -15.69
N SER A 579 -38.83 -23.96 -16.07
CA SER A 579 -40.06 -23.45 -16.65
C SER A 579 -40.27 -23.94 -18.10
N TYR A 580 -39.20 -24.38 -18.78
CA TYR A 580 -39.24 -24.89 -20.13
C TYR A 580 -39.78 -26.33 -20.16
N PRO A 581 -40.85 -26.63 -20.91
CA PRO A 581 -41.46 -27.96 -20.92
C PRO A 581 -40.48 -29.09 -21.25
N SER A 582 -39.59 -28.88 -22.21
CA SER A 582 -38.56 -29.86 -22.61
C SER A 582 -37.60 -30.18 -21.47
N LEU A 583 -37.10 -29.17 -20.76
CA LEU A 583 -36.15 -29.32 -19.66
C LEU A 583 -36.82 -29.86 -18.38
N ARG A 584 -38.07 -29.43 -18.15
CA ARG A 584 -38.90 -29.88 -17.02
C ARG A 584 -39.14 -31.39 -17.05
N ASN A 585 -39.36 -31.95 -18.23
CA ASN A 585 -39.57 -33.39 -18.41
C ASN A 585 -38.32 -34.22 -18.08
N HIS A 586 -37.14 -33.60 -18.06
CA HIS A 586 -35.87 -34.25 -17.74
C HIS A 586 -35.30 -33.83 -16.37
N ASN A 587 -36.12 -33.21 -15.49
CA ASN A 587 -35.71 -32.72 -14.17
C ASN A 587 -34.47 -31.81 -14.19
N ILE A 588 -34.31 -31.02 -15.26
CA ILE A 588 -33.23 -30.05 -15.36
C ILE A 588 -33.64 -28.79 -14.56
N PRO A 589 -32.73 -28.23 -13.74
CA PRO A 589 -33.02 -27.04 -12.94
C PRO A 589 -33.25 -25.79 -13.80
N PRO A 590 -33.90 -24.74 -13.26
CA PRO A 590 -34.06 -23.45 -13.92
C PRO A 590 -32.73 -22.82 -14.36
N ASP A 591 -32.74 -22.13 -15.50
CA ASP A 591 -31.59 -21.36 -15.97
C ASP A 591 -31.42 -20.06 -15.16
N LEU A 592 -30.16 -19.64 -14.99
CA LEU A 592 -29.78 -18.42 -14.27
C LEU A 592 -28.88 -17.56 -15.16
N LYS A 593 -29.24 -16.28 -15.32
CA LYS A 593 -28.37 -15.27 -15.94
C LYS A 593 -28.13 -14.09 -15.02
N TYR A 594 -26.87 -13.68 -14.93
CA TYR A 594 -26.45 -12.42 -14.32
C TYR A 594 -26.33 -11.33 -15.38
N VAL A 595 -26.93 -10.17 -15.13
CA VAL A 595 -26.75 -8.99 -15.96
C VAL A 595 -25.94 -7.96 -15.17
N ILE A 596 -24.71 -7.74 -15.60
CA ILE A 596 -23.82 -6.72 -15.06
C ILE A 596 -23.88 -5.50 -15.98
N ILE A 597 -24.26 -4.37 -15.41
CA ILE A 597 -24.42 -3.14 -16.17
C ILE A 597 -23.20 -2.24 -15.95
N ASP A 598 -22.37 -2.14 -16.99
CA ASP A 598 -21.25 -1.21 -17.06
C ASP A 598 -21.76 0.11 -17.67
N ASN A 599 -21.54 1.22 -16.96
CA ASN A 599 -21.96 2.54 -17.44
C ASN A 599 -20.98 3.02 -18.52
N VAL A 600 -21.50 3.31 -19.71
CA VAL A 600 -20.72 3.92 -20.80
C VAL A 600 -21.06 5.39 -20.92
N TYR A 601 -20.03 6.24 -20.99
CA TYR A 601 -20.17 7.67 -21.17
C TYR A 601 -20.53 7.95 -22.61
N ILE A 602 -21.74 8.48 -22.87
CA ILE A 602 -22.18 8.80 -24.23
C ILE A 602 -21.84 10.25 -24.62
N ASN A 603 -21.67 11.17 -23.67
CA ASN A 603 -21.45 12.58 -23.99
C ASN A 603 -20.14 13.12 -23.43
N ASP A 604 -19.18 13.32 -24.34
CA ASP A 604 -17.97 14.12 -24.14
C ASP A 604 -18.26 15.60 -23.79
N PHE A 605 -19.47 16.09 -24.12
CA PHE A 605 -19.86 17.51 -24.02
C PHE A 605 -20.23 18.00 -22.61
N LEU A 606 -20.49 17.11 -21.64
CA LEU A 606 -20.89 17.51 -20.28
C LEU A 606 -19.72 17.53 -19.28
N LEU A 607 -18.55 17.06 -19.70
CA LEU A 607 -17.38 16.93 -18.83
C LEU A 607 -16.43 18.09 -19.06
N THR A 608 -16.03 18.75 -17.97
CA THR A 608 -14.90 19.68 -18.01
C THR A 608 -13.62 18.95 -18.45
N VAL A 609 -12.65 19.67 -19.04
CA VAL A 609 -11.36 19.10 -19.46
C VAL A 609 -10.69 18.32 -18.33
N LYS A 610 -10.74 18.84 -17.09
CA LYS A 610 -10.24 18.17 -15.89
C LYS A 610 -10.94 16.85 -15.61
N GLN A 611 -12.27 16.79 -15.75
CA GLN A 611 -13.03 15.54 -15.55
C GLN A 611 -12.72 14.52 -16.63
N LYS A 612 -12.53 14.94 -17.89
CA LYS A 612 -12.16 14.05 -18.99
C LYS A 612 -10.78 13.41 -18.76
N ILE A 613 -9.78 14.20 -18.39
CA ILE A 613 -8.44 13.68 -18.03
C ILE A 613 -8.55 12.70 -16.85
N THR A 614 -9.29 13.07 -15.80
CA THR A 614 -9.49 12.23 -14.62
C THR A 614 -10.13 10.88 -14.99
N LEU A 615 -11.13 10.87 -15.88
CA LEU A 615 -11.81 9.65 -16.31
C LEU A 615 -10.97 8.79 -17.25
N ASN A 616 -10.12 9.38 -18.09
CA ASN A 616 -9.17 8.64 -18.91
C ASN A 616 -8.16 7.89 -18.05
N ILE A 617 -7.58 8.57 -17.05
CA ILE A 617 -6.67 7.94 -16.09
C ILE A 617 -7.42 6.90 -15.24
N TYR A 618 -8.65 7.18 -14.83
CA TYR A 618 -9.50 6.20 -14.14
C TYR A 618 -9.68 4.92 -14.96
N ASN A 619 -9.88 5.01 -16.28
CA ASN A 619 -10.02 3.85 -17.17
C ASN A 619 -8.71 3.07 -17.31
N PHE A 620 -7.57 3.78 -17.40
CA PHE A 620 -6.24 3.15 -17.33
C PHE A 620 -6.03 2.39 -16.01
N VAL A 621 -6.38 2.99 -14.88
CA VAL A 621 -6.31 2.32 -13.56
C VAL A 621 -7.30 1.15 -13.47
N LYS A 622 -8.49 1.24 -14.09
CA LYS A 622 -9.45 0.12 -14.20
C LYS A 622 -8.83 -1.07 -14.95
N TYR A 623 -8.02 -0.82 -15.98
CA TYR A 623 -7.32 -1.87 -16.73
C TYR A 623 -6.24 -2.59 -15.90
N ILE A 624 -5.51 -1.84 -15.06
CA ILE A 624 -4.57 -2.41 -14.07
C ILE A 624 -5.34 -3.20 -12.98
N GLY A 625 -6.59 -2.80 -12.72
CA GLY A 625 -7.57 -3.43 -11.84
C GLY A 625 -7.91 -4.89 -12.17
N SER A 626 -8.54 -5.62 -11.24
CA SER A 626 -9.30 -6.81 -11.63
C SER A 626 -10.57 -6.36 -12.34
N SER A 627 -11.00 -7.08 -13.38
CA SER A 627 -12.34 -6.90 -13.92
C SER A 627 -13.37 -7.11 -12.79
N ASP A 628 -14.29 -6.16 -12.60
CA ASP A 628 -15.26 -6.14 -11.50
C ASP A 628 -15.91 -7.53 -11.29
N PHE A 629 -16.23 -8.28 -12.36
CA PHE A 629 -16.88 -9.60 -12.27
C PHE A 629 -16.01 -10.73 -11.69
N LYS A 630 -14.70 -10.78 -11.99
CA LYS A 630 -13.77 -11.75 -11.38
C LYS A 630 -13.62 -11.48 -9.88
N ALA A 631 -13.70 -10.21 -9.47
CA ALA A 631 -13.59 -9.83 -8.06
C ALA A 631 -14.83 -10.25 -7.22
N TYR A 632 -16.02 -10.38 -7.84
CA TYR A 632 -17.23 -10.92 -7.19
C TYR A 632 -17.38 -12.45 -7.34
N GLY A 633 -16.40 -13.13 -7.94
CA GLY A 633 -16.43 -14.59 -8.13
C GLY A 633 -17.51 -15.08 -9.09
N LEU A 634 -17.99 -14.25 -10.03
CA LEU A 634 -19.05 -14.63 -10.96
C LEU A 634 -18.51 -15.53 -12.08
N ALA A 635 -19.21 -16.64 -12.35
CA ALA A 635 -18.83 -17.58 -13.39
C ALA A 635 -19.05 -16.98 -14.80
N PRO A 636 -18.04 -16.95 -15.69
CA PRO A 636 -18.12 -16.22 -16.96
C PRO A 636 -19.26 -16.64 -17.90
N HIS A 637 -19.68 -17.90 -17.85
CA HIS A 637 -20.67 -18.45 -18.78
C HIS A 637 -22.11 -17.98 -18.50
N ASN A 638 -22.41 -17.50 -17.29
CA ASN A 638 -23.74 -17.01 -16.90
C ASN A 638 -23.81 -15.48 -16.80
N VAL A 639 -22.77 -14.76 -17.20
CA VAL A 639 -22.66 -13.30 -17.03
C VAL A 639 -22.78 -12.60 -18.37
N LEU A 640 -23.80 -11.76 -18.52
CA LEU A 640 -23.89 -10.77 -19.58
C LEU A 640 -23.39 -9.41 -19.07
N VAL A 641 -22.46 -8.80 -19.79
CA VAL A 641 -22.05 -7.40 -19.54
C VAL A 641 -22.80 -6.51 -20.52
N GLU A 642 -23.69 -5.66 -20.01
CA GLU A 642 -24.46 -4.69 -20.80
C GLU A 642 -23.92 -3.28 -20.59
N SER A 643 -23.77 -2.53 -21.68
CA SER A 643 -23.35 -1.14 -21.68
C SER A 643 -24.56 -0.23 -21.68
N VAL A 644 -24.84 0.46 -20.56
CA VAL A 644 -25.98 1.39 -20.46
C VAL A 644 -25.50 2.85 -20.51
N PRO A 645 -26.09 3.70 -21.36
CA PRO A 645 -25.82 5.13 -21.35
C PRO A 645 -26.17 5.77 -20.01
N LEU A 646 -25.38 6.73 -19.55
CA LEU A 646 -25.82 7.66 -18.52
C LEU A 646 -26.81 8.66 -19.14
N ILE A 647 -28.11 8.43 -18.96
CA ILE A 647 -29.18 9.26 -19.52
C ILE A 647 -29.39 10.45 -18.62
N ASN A 648 -28.66 11.54 -18.87
CA ASN A 648 -29.02 12.85 -18.35
C ASN A 648 -28.99 13.85 -19.50
N ASN A 649 -30.18 14.22 -19.99
CA ASN A 649 -30.38 15.30 -20.94
C ASN A 649 -30.58 16.61 -20.18
N PRO A 650 -29.97 17.69 -20.68
CA PRO A 650 -30.75 18.78 -21.22
C PRO A 650 -30.54 18.89 -22.74
N ILE A 651 -31.67 18.87 -23.44
CA ILE A 651 -31.99 19.43 -24.77
C ILE A 651 -30.80 19.79 -25.67
N ARG A 652 -30.68 19.08 -26.81
CA ARG A 652 -29.88 19.51 -27.97
C ARG A 652 -30.25 20.96 -28.34
N GLU A 653 -29.30 21.89 -28.34
CA GLU A 653 -29.49 23.24 -28.90
C GLU A 653 -29.75 23.21 -30.42
N LYS A 654 -29.36 22.13 -31.09
CA LYS A 654 -29.65 21.91 -32.52
C LYS A 654 -30.51 20.67 -32.71
N LYS A 655 -31.78 20.89 -33.05
CA LYS A 655 -32.70 19.86 -33.52
C LYS A 655 -32.28 19.47 -34.93
N ILE A 656 -32.02 18.19 -35.17
CA ILE A 656 -31.83 17.68 -36.53
C ILE A 656 -33.15 17.89 -37.29
N VAL A 657 -33.07 18.50 -38.47
CA VAL A 657 -34.23 18.72 -39.33
C VAL A 657 -34.27 17.58 -40.33
N LEU A 658 -35.43 16.95 -40.46
CA LEU A 658 -35.67 15.96 -41.51
C LEU A 658 -35.67 16.71 -42.85
N GLU A 659 -34.71 16.41 -43.72
CA GLU A 659 -34.58 17.04 -45.03
C GLU A 659 -35.64 16.53 -46.00
N GLU A 660 -35.81 15.21 -46.10
CA GLU A 660 -36.83 14.58 -46.93
C GLU A 660 -37.14 13.17 -46.40
N PHE A 661 -38.40 12.76 -46.36
CA PHE A 661 -38.80 11.37 -46.07
C PHE A 661 -39.47 10.78 -47.30
N LYS A 662 -38.69 10.04 -48.11
CA LYS A 662 -39.20 9.30 -49.27
C LYS A 662 -39.76 7.97 -48.81
N ARG A 663 -41.08 7.82 -48.93
CA ARG A 663 -41.75 6.52 -48.79
C ARG A 663 -41.89 5.92 -50.18
N TYR A 664 -41.24 4.78 -50.41
CA TYR A 664 -41.47 4.00 -51.61
C TYR A 664 -42.71 3.14 -51.37
N ASP A 665 -43.79 3.38 -52.11
CA ASP A 665 -44.93 2.48 -52.12
C ASP A 665 -44.49 1.17 -52.78
N SER A 666 -44.66 0.06 -52.05
CA SER A 666 -44.32 -1.30 -52.48
C SER A 666 -45.33 -1.87 -53.45
#